data_AF-A0A1H2LSP1-F1
#
_entry.id   AF-A0A1H2LSP1-F1
#
_cell.length_a   1.000
_cell.length_b   1.000
_cell.length_c   1.000
_cell.angle_alpha   90.00
_cell.angle_beta   90.00
_cell.angle_gamma   90.00
#
_symmetry.space_group_name_H-M   'P 1'
#
loop_
_entity.id
_entity.type
_entity.pdbx_description
1 polymer ?
#
loop_
_entity_poly.entity_id
_entity_poly.type
_entity_poly.pdbx_seq_one_letter_code
_entity_poly.pdbx_strand_id
1 'polypeptide(L)'
;MARYFDPRILLTTRPSRRLAALVMALALLPFLMAGPAQAEPARTAPAPEPADTARFDVLVFSGVSNFYHDSIPAGIEAVEELGAEHDFDVTVTDDAEVFSDKGLRPFDVVIFNNTNSTPERGNLLDADQRAAFQRYVNGGGGFVGWHSATGTERDWDWYAGLVGAKFQNHPAPRPGRIEVLDGAHPSTAGLPQLWERNEEWYNWQASPNGDVHVLTEIRTTDNPQGLTGGPEHAHSWCQVYDGGRSWYTASGHHAESFDEPLFLEHILGGIEWAAGVAPGDCGATEWDSFDRVQLEDDTNLADPYSIAPLPDGRVMYIQRTGQIKLIHQDGDDATTTLAGDLQLSLPTTRTADGLTGVAIDEDFAANGWVYLLYTVPPAEPVYRLSRFTLVGDTLDMDSEEVVLEFPIWRNELLANVHMAGSMDMDADGNLFIATGDNTDPFAQNGFTPIDERAGRRAADAQGTAANTNDLRGKIIRIHPEDDGGYTIPEGNLFTGAEDGGGKTRPEIYAMGFRNPFTISYDDANDALLVADYGPDASTPNPLRGPAGLVEQNRIVEAGNYGWPYCVGPNTPFIDFDFATGVSGAAFDCASPVNDSPNNTGLTQLPPAQEPLVWYGKSGEHSALFPEISGGGAPMTGPVYDYDEDLDSDTKFPEYYDDKWFVFEYGAEWYKTISLMAEAAPSDRFTPAEPGDVQSINSFLPGLTWNSPFDAEFGPDGSLYTIDFGGGSGVGRGDHNDGSGIYRIDYVGGEDVTEPRDRCFGGYSTDVPVWFGEGSDSGVPNRDSGDGCTIMDLIEHEQPFTNHGDFVRTVEGITSGLVGDGVLSHRERASIVRAAAGSEIGKAVELDGDRQVPADKIGVVGFTVRATMPAPNTEATLAALATCGYLNMEPSGGLYGYTGAQLGALIDAAGMQAPSVGLDLGQIENDIEGVIQTAKDLGARYVRISGSAGWDAEDYSRVADVLNEQGARAKEEGITLAYHNHDFEFRFEDGVRLYDVLVRETDPNLVDMELDLYWAVDGGVDPVGLIQQYPGRFSLLHVKDRAADGSFADVGEGTIDFARIFAHSTLAGVDYYFTENDQPRPNGISSACDSRAYLETLRY
;
A
#
# COMPACT_ATOMS: atom_id res chain seq x y z
N MET A 1 -1.02 14.07 -66.26
CA MET A 1 0.45 14.21 -66.29
C MET A 1 1.01 12.95 -65.62
N ALA A 2 1.38 11.93 -66.40
CA ALA A 2 2.78 11.46 -66.60
C ALA A 2 3.42 10.88 -65.33
N ARG A 3 3.31 9.56 -65.09
CA ARG A 3 4.28 8.45 -65.37
C ARG A 3 5.35 8.28 -64.25
N TYR A 4 5.31 7.23 -63.41
CA TYR A 4 5.77 5.83 -63.59
C TYR A 4 7.31 5.64 -63.70
N PHE A 5 7.98 4.99 -62.72
CA PHE A 5 8.40 3.56 -62.73
C PHE A 5 9.43 3.19 -61.63
N ASP A 6 9.21 1.97 -61.12
CA ASP A 6 9.88 1.09 -60.14
C ASP A 6 11.11 0.30 -60.74
N PRO A 7 11.66 -0.80 -60.14
CA PRO A 7 12.69 -1.02 -59.08
C PRO A 7 14.00 -1.72 -59.58
N ARG A 8 14.92 -2.15 -58.68
CA ARG A 8 15.35 -3.57 -58.47
C ARG A 8 16.63 -3.78 -57.61
N ILE A 9 16.69 -5.00 -57.02
CA ILE A 9 17.83 -5.86 -56.57
C ILE A 9 18.14 -5.79 -55.04
N LEU A 10 17.67 -6.72 -54.19
CA LEU A 10 18.00 -8.14 -53.94
C LEU A 10 19.30 -8.43 -53.14
N LEU A 11 19.08 -9.13 -52.01
CA LEU A 11 19.81 -10.28 -51.44
C LEU A 11 20.95 -10.08 -50.41
N THR A 12 20.61 -10.56 -49.20
CA THR A 12 21.34 -11.51 -48.33
C THR A 12 22.62 -11.06 -47.63
N THR A 13 22.66 -11.18 -46.29
CA THR A 13 23.33 -12.28 -45.57
C THR A 13 23.27 -12.10 -44.04
N ARG A 14 22.63 -13.03 -43.32
CA ARG A 14 23.10 -13.57 -42.01
C ARG A 14 24.47 -14.25 -42.25
N PRO A 15 25.37 -14.53 -41.25
CA PRO A 15 25.02 -15.07 -39.93
C PRO A 15 25.98 -14.79 -38.74
N SER A 16 25.52 -15.31 -37.59
CA SER A 16 26.17 -15.63 -36.31
C SER A 16 27.58 -16.25 -36.35
N ARG A 17 28.31 -16.17 -35.21
CA ARG A 17 28.84 -17.35 -34.46
C ARG A 17 29.71 -17.04 -33.22
N ARG A 18 29.60 -17.99 -32.29
CA ARG A 18 30.19 -18.21 -30.96
C ARG A 18 31.72 -18.47 -30.90
N LEU A 19 32.26 -18.22 -29.68
CA LEU A 19 33.33 -18.91 -28.90
C LEU A 19 34.77 -19.12 -29.45
N ALA A 20 35.79 -18.68 -28.68
CA ALA A 20 36.70 -19.51 -27.86
C ALA A 20 38.12 -18.92 -27.58
N ALA A 21 38.48 -18.88 -26.28
CA ALA A 21 39.75 -19.21 -25.60
C ALA A 21 41.14 -18.58 -25.97
N LEU A 22 41.64 -17.79 -25.01
CA LEU A 22 42.94 -17.80 -24.27
C LEU A 22 44.28 -18.20 -24.96
N VAL A 23 45.27 -17.27 -24.98
CA VAL A 23 46.75 -17.53 -24.80
C VAL A 23 47.47 -16.28 -24.24
N MET A 24 48.28 -16.46 -23.18
CA MET A 24 49.24 -15.53 -22.56
C MET A 24 50.43 -15.11 -23.44
N ALA A 25 50.97 -13.88 -23.28
CA ALA A 25 52.32 -13.59 -22.74
C ALA A 25 52.90 -12.19 -23.07
N LEU A 26 53.62 -11.64 -22.08
CA LEU A 26 54.36 -10.37 -21.96
C LEU A 26 55.30 -9.95 -23.13
N ALA A 27 55.47 -8.63 -23.34
CA ALA A 27 56.78 -7.93 -23.37
C ALA A 27 56.71 -6.38 -23.54
N LEU A 28 57.13 -5.67 -22.48
CA LEU A 28 57.91 -4.41 -22.36
C LEU A 28 58.14 -3.44 -23.58
N LEU A 29 57.63 -2.19 -23.43
CA LEU A 29 58.17 -0.80 -23.65
C LEU A 29 59.53 -0.54 -24.37
N PRO A 30 59.92 0.70 -24.83
CA PRO A 30 59.26 2.04 -24.86
C PRO A 30 59.54 2.96 -26.10
N PHE A 31 58.86 4.12 -26.23
CA PHE A 31 59.40 5.41 -26.76
C PHE A 31 58.41 6.56 -26.38
N LEU A 32 58.68 7.43 -25.38
CA LEU A 32 59.47 8.67 -25.37
C LEU A 32 59.00 9.80 -26.31
N MET A 33 58.39 10.84 -25.74
CA MET A 33 58.69 12.25 -26.03
C MET A 33 58.47 13.09 -24.77
N ALA A 34 59.55 13.65 -24.23
CA ALA A 34 59.57 14.59 -23.11
C ALA A 34 59.98 15.99 -23.60
N GLY A 35 59.33 17.03 -23.07
CA GLY A 35 59.79 18.43 -23.10
C GLY A 35 60.04 18.94 -21.66
N PRO A 36 60.94 19.92 -21.44
CA PRO A 36 61.61 20.09 -20.15
C PRO A 36 61.00 21.13 -19.19
N ALA A 37 60.98 20.71 -17.91
CA ALA A 37 61.42 21.37 -16.67
C ALA A 37 60.98 22.80 -16.30
N GLN A 38 60.30 22.91 -15.14
CA GLN A 38 60.73 23.77 -14.02
C GLN A 38 60.45 23.06 -12.68
N ALA A 39 61.37 23.19 -11.72
CA ALA A 39 61.31 22.57 -10.41
C ALA A 39 60.77 23.56 -9.36
N GLU A 40 59.78 23.13 -8.58
CA GLU A 40 59.28 23.81 -7.38
C GLU A 40 59.75 23.12 -6.09
N PRO A 41 59.82 23.84 -4.94
CA PRO A 41 60.44 23.35 -3.73
C PRO A 41 59.57 22.30 -3.03
N ALA A 42 60.24 21.36 -2.35
CA ALA A 42 59.63 20.27 -1.61
C ALA A 42 58.57 20.75 -0.62
N ARG A 43 57.30 20.37 -0.87
CA ARG A 43 56.23 20.42 0.13
C ARG A 43 56.38 19.19 1.03
N THR A 44 56.36 19.45 2.33
CA THR A 44 56.15 18.45 3.39
C THR A 44 54.94 17.58 3.06
N ALA A 45 55.05 16.27 3.29
CA ALA A 45 53.96 15.32 3.13
C ALA A 45 52.71 15.82 3.86
N PRO A 46 51.50 15.68 3.27
CA PRO A 46 50.27 15.95 3.99
C PRO A 46 50.18 15.02 5.20
N ALA A 47 49.60 15.50 6.29
CA ALA A 47 49.10 14.63 7.36
C ALA A 47 48.10 13.63 6.74
N PRO A 48 47.94 12.42 7.31
CA PRO A 48 46.88 11.51 6.88
C PRO A 48 45.54 12.26 6.96
N GLU A 49 44.73 12.13 5.91
CA GLU A 49 43.35 12.63 5.91
C GLU A 49 42.56 11.97 7.06
N PRO A 50 41.55 12.65 7.63
CA PRO A 50 40.67 12.03 8.61
C PRO A 50 39.99 10.82 7.98
N ALA A 51 39.71 9.78 8.78
CA ALA A 51 38.90 8.64 8.33
C ALA A 51 37.54 9.15 7.79
N ASP A 52 37.05 8.53 6.72
CA ASP A 52 35.70 8.75 6.19
C ASP A 52 34.68 8.62 7.31
N THR A 53 33.68 9.50 7.31
CA THR A 53 32.51 9.41 8.18
C THR A 53 31.68 8.18 7.81
N ALA A 54 31.23 7.40 8.80
CA ALA A 54 30.34 6.26 8.60
C ALA A 54 29.09 6.65 7.78
N ARG A 55 28.55 5.71 7.00
CA ARG A 55 27.35 5.90 6.17
C ARG A 55 26.10 6.12 7.00
N PHE A 56 25.98 5.42 8.13
CA PHE A 56 24.89 5.52 9.10
C PHE A 56 25.31 4.88 10.45
N ASP A 57 24.51 5.09 11.48
CA ASP A 57 24.78 4.65 12.86
C ASP A 57 23.75 3.61 13.34
N VAL A 58 24.21 2.50 13.92
CA VAL A 58 23.39 1.36 14.37
C VAL A 58 23.45 1.16 15.87
N LEU A 59 22.29 0.99 16.51
CA LEU A 59 22.18 0.49 17.89
C LEU A 59 21.74 -0.97 17.91
N VAL A 60 22.59 -1.87 18.41
CA VAL A 60 22.20 -3.26 18.69
C VAL A 60 21.77 -3.37 20.15
N PHE A 61 20.47 -3.55 20.37
CA PHE A 61 19.87 -3.79 21.67
C PHE A 61 19.60 -5.29 21.89
N SER A 62 20.03 -5.82 23.03
CA SER A 62 19.88 -7.25 23.37
C SER A 62 19.32 -7.49 24.77
N GLY A 63 18.45 -6.59 25.25
CA GLY A 63 17.77 -6.71 26.54
C GLY A 63 16.85 -7.95 26.61
N VAL A 64 16.89 -8.66 27.75
CA VAL A 64 16.08 -9.87 27.98
C VAL A 64 15.60 -9.94 29.43
N SER A 65 14.30 -10.18 29.63
CA SER A 65 13.71 -10.46 30.94
C SER A 65 13.06 -11.84 31.05
N ASN A 66 12.65 -12.44 29.93
CA ASN A 66 11.96 -13.74 29.91
C ASN A 66 12.85 -14.90 29.46
N PHE A 67 13.32 -14.93 28.21
CA PHE A 67 14.14 -16.03 27.70
C PHE A 67 15.35 -15.53 26.89
N TYR A 68 16.55 -15.96 27.30
CA TYR A 68 17.81 -15.61 26.66
C TYR A 68 18.16 -16.65 25.59
N HIS A 69 18.51 -16.18 24.39
CA HIS A 69 18.93 -17.03 23.27
C HIS A 69 20.46 -17.07 23.21
N ASP A 70 21.03 -18.27 23.09
CA ASP A 70 22.49 -18.44 22.98
C ASP A 70 23.06 -17.85 21.67
N SER A 71 22.20 -17.46 20.71
CA SER A 71 22.56 -16.78 19.46
C SER A 71 22.82 -15.27 19.61
N ILE A 72 22.45 -14.64 20.73
CA ILE A 72 22.64 -13.19 20.94
C ILE A 72 24.09 -12.74 20.68
N PRO A 73 25.14 -13.40 21.22
CA PRO A 73 26.52 -13.00 20.96
C PRO A 73 26.93 -13.13 19.49
N ALA A 74 26.43 -14.15 18.78
CA ALA A 74 26.72 -14.34 17.35
C ALA A 74 26.07 -13.25 16.49
N GLY A 75 24.84 -12.84 16.83
CA GLY A 75 24.18 -11.72 16.17
C GLY A 75 24.89 -10.37 16.39
N ILE A 76 25.47 -10.14 17.58
CA ILE A 76 26.30 -8.95 17.84
C ILE A 76 27.55 -8.98 16.96
N GLU A 77 28.30 -10.10 16.99
CA GLU A 77 29.53 -10.26 16.22
C GLU A 77 29.28 -10.08 14.71
N ALA A 78 28.18 -10.64 14.19
CA ALA A 78 27.79 -10.47 12.80
C ALA A 78 27.53 -9.01 12.42
N VAL A 79 26.81 -8.24 13.25
CA VAL A 79 26.55 -6.82 12.95
C VAL A 79 27.82 -5.99 13.04
N GLU A 80 28.70 -6.26 14.02
CA GLU A 80 30.01 -5.59 14.12
C GLU A 80 30.89 -5.87 12.89
N GLU A 81 30.88 -7.11 12.37
CA GLU A 81 31.59 -7.48 11.14
C GLU A 81 31.00 -6.80 9.90
N LEU A 82 29.67 -6.82 9.76
CA LEU A 82 28.98 -6.11 8.67
C LEU A 82 29.26 -4.60 8.71
N GLY A 83 29.25 -3.98 9.90
CA GLY A 83 29.55 -2.56 10.05
C GLY A 83 30.96 -2.20 9.61
N ALA A 84 31.93 -3.07 9.93
CA ALA A 84 33.31 -2.90 9.49
C ALA A 84 33.51 -3.13 7.98
N GLU A 85 32.68 -3.95 7.33
CA GLU A 85 32.76 -4.25 5.89
C GLU A 85 31.97 -3.25 5.02
N HIS A 86 30.87 -2.72 5.54
CA HIS A 86 29.90 -1.90 4.79
C HIS A 86 29.82 -0.44 5.27
N ASP A 87 30.82 0.00 6.04
CA ASP A 87 31.06 1.38 6.49
C ASP A 87 29.93 1.98 7.35
N PHE A 88 29.42 1.24 8.35
CA PHE A 88 28.47 1.78 9.36
C PHE A 88 28.95 1.54 10.80
N ASP A 89 28.64 2.49 11.69
CA ASP A 89 29.08 2.43 13.09
C ASP A 89 28.09 1.62 13.93
N VAL A 90 28.61 0.80 14.86
CA VAL A 90 27.80 -0.11 15.68
C VAL A 90 28.02 0.18 17.16
N THR A 91 26.92 0.43 17.88
CA THR A 91 26.90 0.49 19.34
C THR A 91 26.06 -0.66 19.89
N VAL A 92 26.59 -1.39 20.86
CA VAL A 92 25.94 -2.57 21.45
C VAL A 92 25.60 -2.29 22.91
N THR A 93 24.38 -2.60 23.34
CA THR A 93 23.97 -2.51 24.75
C THR A 93 22.82 -3.46 25.09
N ASP A 94 22.75 -3.91 26.33
CA ASP A 94 21.58 -4.54 26.93
C ASP A 94 20.90 -3.64 27.99
N ASP A 95 21.43 -2.42 28.17
CA ASP A 95 20.93 -1.43 29.11
C ASP A 95 19.84 -0.56 28.46
N ALA A 96 18.62 -0.62 29.02
CA ALA A 96 17.48 0.14 28.55
C ALA A 96 17.60 1.67 28.75
N GLU A 97 18.57 2.15 29.55
CA GLU A 97 18.83 3.60 29.71
C GLU A 97 19.12 4.32 28.37
N VAL A 98 19.52 3.58 27.32
CA VAL A 98 19.68 4.12 25.96
C VAL A 98 18.37 4.61 25.33
N PHE A 99 17.22 4.06 25.74
CA PHE A 99 15.89 4.45 25.23
C PHE A 99 15.43 5.76 25.88
N SER A 100 16.10 6.84 25.51
CA SER A 100 15.70 8.23 25.76
C SER A 100 15.88 9.00 24.46
N ASP A 101 15.23 10.15 24.31
CA ASP A 101 15.36 10.96 23.09
C ASP A 101 16.84 11.29 22.82
N LYS A 102 17.62 11.56 23.87
CA LYS A 102 19.07 11.75 23.78
C LYS A 102 19.83 10.48 23.41
N GLY A 103 19.48 9.35 24.02
CA GLY A 103 20.20 8.10 23.83
C GLY A 103 19.99 7.48 22.44
N LEU A 104 18.83 7.69 21.83
CA LEU A 104 18.49 7.17 20.50
C LEU A 104 18.94 8.11 19.35
N ARG A 105 19.12 9.41 19.63
CA ARG A 105 19.49 10.43 18.63
C ARG A 105 20.71 10.10 17.75
N PRO A 106 21.76 9.39 18.21
CA PRO A 106 22.86 9.05 17.32
C PRO A 106 22.48 8.06 16.22
N PHE A 107 21.52 7.16 16.45
CA PHE A 107 21.34 5.95 15.65
C PHE A 107 20.27 6.08 14.59
N ASP A 108 20.57 5.77 13.34
CA ASP A 108 19.60 5.78 12.25
C ASP A 108 18.74 4.50 12.23
N VAL A 109 19.25 3.42 12.83
CA VAL A 109 18.52 2.16 13.00
C VAL A 109 18.78 1.52 14.37
N VAL A 110 17.71 0.99 14.97
CA VAL A 110 17.76 0.21 16.21
C VAL A 110 17.44 -1.26 15.91
N ILE A 111 18.37 -2.14 16.21
CA ILE A 111 18.27 -3.59 16.06
C ILE A 111 17.87 -4.23 17.39
N PHE A 112 16.74 -4.92 17.41
CA PHE A 112 16.33 -5.81 18.51
C PHE A 112 16.87 -7.21 18.23
N ASN A 113 18.10 -7.46 18.67
CA ASN A 113 18.76 -8.74 18.49
C ASN A 113 18.28 -9.74 19.53
N ASN A 114 17.31 -10.58 19.14
CA ASN A 114 16.78 -11.69 19.95
C ASN A 114 16.28 -11.24 21.34
N THR A 115 15.78 -10.00 21.46
CA THR A 115 15.18 -9.47 22.68
C THR A 115 13.97 -10.32 23.08
N ASN A 116 13.66 -10.40 24.37
CA ASN A 116 12.50 -11.18 24.81
C ASN A 116 12.00 -10.74 26.20
N SER A 117 10.72 -10.38 26.29
CA SER A 117 10.06 -10.01 27.55
C SER A 117 8.60 -10.44 27.62
N THR A 118 8.11 -10.62 28.85
CA THR A 118 6.67 -10.73 29.09
C THR A 118 6.31 -9.91 30.33
N PRO A 119 5.06 -9.44 30.45
CA PRO A 119 4.62 -8.68 31.63
C PRO A 119 4.84 -9.44 32.95
N GLU A 120 4.72 -10.78 32.93
CA GLU A 120 4.93 -11.63 34.10
C GLU A 120 6.40 -11.74 34.51
N ARG A 121 7.32 -11.50 33.57
CA ARG A 121 8.77 -11.54 33.78
C ARG A 121 9.40 -10.15 33.87
N GLY A 122 8.61 -9.10 33.64
CA GLY A 122 9.02 -7.71 33.61
C GLY A 122 9.20 -7.23 32.17
N ASN A 123 8.72 -6.03 31.86
CA ASN A 123 8.97 -5.37 30.58
C ASN A 123 10.43 -4.90 30.52
N LEU A 124 10.99 -4.75 29.32
CA LEU A 124 12.34 -4.22 29.09
C LEU A 124 12.35 -2.70 29.23
N LEU A 125 11.30 -2.05 28.73
CA LEU A 125 11.16 -0.60 28.70
C LEU A 125 10.07 -0.15 29.67
N ASP A 126 10.34 0.92 30.41
CA ASP A 126 9.34 1.63 31.19
C ASP A 126 8.53 2.62 30.31
N ALA A 127 7.60 3.36 30.93
CA ALA A 127 6.70 4.25 30.19
C ALA A 127 7.45 5.40 29.47
N ASP A 128 8.49 5.96 30.08
CA ASP A 128 9.24 7.08 29.51
C ASP A 128 10.12 6.57 28.35
N GLN A 129 10.72 5.39 28.53
CA GLN A 129 11.53 4.72 27.51
C GLN A 129 10.69 4.29 26.29
N ARG A 130 9.50 3.74 26.54
CA ARG A 130 8.52 3.43 25.47
C ARG A 130 8.16 4.68 24.69
N ALA A 131 7.85 5.78 25.37
CA ALA A 131 7.48 7.03 24.72
C ALA A 131 8.64 7.62 23.88
N ALA A 132 9.90 7.51 24.37
CA ALA A 132 11.08 7.92 23.60
C ALA A 132 11.28 7.05 22.35
N PHE A 133 11.05 5.74 22.46
CA PHE A 133 11.15 4.85 21.32
C PHE A 133 10.06 5.12 20.26
N GLN A 134 8.84 5.44 20.68
CA GLN A 134 7.77 5.87 19.78
C GLN A 134 8.15 7.11 19.01
N ARG A 135 8.62 8.17 19.71
CA ARG A 135 9.09 9.40 19.07
C ARG A 135 10.26 9.16 18.12
N TYR A 136 11.15 8.24 18.46
CA TYR A 136 12.27 7.86 17.59
C TYR A 136 11.79 7.27 16.26
N VAL A 137 10.86 6.29 16.30
CA VAL A 137 10.29 5.70 15.08
C VAL A 137 9.48 6.73 14.30
N ASN A 138 8.64 7.50 15.00
CA ASN A 138 7.83 8.59 14.47
C ASN A 138 8.63 9.69 13.78
N GLY A 139 9.87 9.94 14.21
CA GLY A 139 10.81 10.84 13.53
C GLY A 139 11.62 10.20 12.40
N GLY A 140 11.18 9.07 11.84
CA GLY A 140 11.85 8.36 10.75
C GLY A 140 12.97 7.41 11.16
N GLY A 141 13.09 7.10 12.46
CA GLY A 141 14.09 6.17 12.97
C GLY A 141 13.79 4.72 12.57
N GLY A 142 14.78 4.04 11.99
CA GLY A 142 14.63 2.66 11.54
C GLY A 142 14.56 1.64 12.69
N PHE A 143 13.79 0.58 12.49
CA PHE A 143 13.72 -0.58 13.36
C PHE A 143 14.03 -1.87 12.60
N VAL A 144 14.86 -2.71 13.20
CA VAL A 144 15.14 -4.08 12.74
C VAL A 144 14.88 -5.03 13.90
N GLY A 145 14.05 -6.03 13.68
CA GLY A 145 13.85 -7.12 14.63
C GLY A 145 14.18 -8.47 14.00
N TRP A 146 14.75 -9.39 14.77
CA TRP A 146 14.80 -10.77 14.31
C TRP A 146 14.51 -11.80 15.38
N HIS A 147 14.00 -12.94 14.91
CA HIS A 147 13.63 -14.11 15.67
C HIS A 147 12.79 -13.76 16.91
N SER A 148 13.38 -13.68 18.11
CA SER A 148 12.62 -13.47 19.34
C SER A 148 12.10 -12.04 19.55
N ALA A 149 12.47 -11.08 18.70
CA ALA A 149 11.96 -9.71 18.78
C ALA A 149 10.41 -9.64 18.80
N THR A 150 9.71 -10.52 18.07
CA THR A 150 8.23 -10.66 18.11
C THR A 150 7.67 -11.19 19.43
N GLY A 151 8.55 -11.68 20.30
CA GLY A 151 8.27 -12.15 21.65
C GLY A 151 8.50 -11.09 22.74
N THR A 152 8.78 -9.84 22.37
CA THR A 152 9.11 -8.70 23.26
C THR A 152 7.91 -7.78 23.50
N GLU A 153 7.87 -7.09 24.64
CA GLU A 153 6.86 -6.08 25.05
C GLU A 153 5.40 -6.50 24.75
N ARG A 154 5.02 -7.75 25.08
CA ARG A 154 3.77 -8.38 24.62
C ARG A 154 2.47 -7.69 25.08
N ASP A 155 2.54 -6.82 26.09
CA ASP A 155 1.43 -5.97 26.57
C ASP A 155 1.29 -4.64 25.83
N TRP A 156 2.22 -4.32 24.93
CA TRP A 156 2.29 -3.05 24.25
C TRP A 156 1.84 -3.20 22.79
N ASP A 157 0.60 -2.82 22.50
CA ASP A 157 0.02 -3.02 21.17
C ASP A 157 0.71 -2.19 20.08
N TRP A 158 1.24 -1.00 20.41
CA TRP A 158 2.03 -0.20 19.46
C TRP A 158 3.30 -0.95 19.01
N TYR A 159 4.05 -1.58 19.93
CA TYR A 159 5.23 -2.36 19.55
C TYR A 159 4.86 -3.57 18.71
N ALA A 160 3.69 -4.17 18.95
CA ALA A 160 3.20 -5.26 18.14
C ALA A 160 2.87 -4.85 16.71
N GLY A 161 2.36 -3.64 16.52
CA GLY A 161 2.23 -3.01 15.21
C GLY A 161 3.60 -2.78 14.57
N LEU A 162 4.54 -2.15 15.30
CA LEU A 162 5.91 -1.90 14.81
C LEU A 162 6.60 -3.17 14.31
N VAL A 163 6.59 -4.26 15.08
CA VAL A 163 7.22 -5.52 14.68
C VAL A 163 6.37 -6.33 13.69
N GLY A 164 5.09 -5.97 13.49
CA GLY A 164 4.15 -6.57 12.55
C GLY A 164 3.43 -7.83 13.04
N ALA A 165 4.00 -8.61 13.97
CA ALA A 165 3.33 -9.81 14.49
C ALA A 165 3.68 -10.14 15.94
N LYS A 166 2.75 -10.78 16.66
CA LYS A 166 3.00 -11.36 17.99
C LYS A 166 3.30 -12.85 17.89
N PHE A 167 4.43 -13.28 18.44
CA PHE A 167 4.76 -14.69 18.58
C PHE A 167 3.69 -15.46 19.38
N GLN A 168 3.31 -16.65 18.89
CA GLN A 168 2.39 -17.56 19.57
C GLN A 168 3.09 -18.82 20.11
N ASN A 169 3.65 -19.64 19.22
CA ASN A 169 4.38 -20.87 19.52
C ASN A 169 5.20 -21.31 18.29
N HIS A 170 5.88 -22.45 18.38
CA HIS A 170 6.61 -23.07 17.26
C HIS A 170 6.67 -24.60 17.44
N PRO A 171 6.87 -25.39 16.37
CA PRO A 171 7.31 -26.79 16.47
C PRO A 171 8.78 -26.88 16.87
N ALA A 172 9.29 -28.09 17.08
CA ALA A 172 10.72 -28.26 17.34
C ALA A 172 11.56 -27.78 16.14
N PRO A 173 12.72 -27.12 16.37
CA PRO A 173 13.60 -26.66 15.31
C PRO A 173 13.97 -27.79 14.34
N ARG A 174 13.94 -27.49 13.04
CA ARG A 174 14.12 -28.50 11.96
C ARG A 174 14.46 -27.86 10.61
N PRO A 175 14.98 -28.63 9.65
CA PRO A 175 15.14 -28.17 8.27
C PRO A 175 13.80 -27.81 7.62
N GLY A 176 13.79 -26.81 6.76
CA GLY A 176 12.66 -26.36 5.92
C GLY A 176 13.16 -25.46 4.78
N ARG A 177 12.26 -25.07 3.87
CA ARG A 177 12.55 -24.08 2.83
C ARG A 177 11.67 -22.84 3.03
N ILE A 178 12.25 -21.70 2.71
CA ILE A 178 11.60 -20.39 2.65
C ILE A 178 11.37 -20.07 1.17
N GLU A 179 10.17 -19.62 0.84
CA GLU A 179 9.81 -19.06 -0.47
C GLU A 179 10.13 -17.56 -0.46
N VAL A 180 11.01 -17.12 -1.35
CA VAL A 180 11.34 -15.70 -1.51
C VAL A 180 10.35 -15.07 -2.48
N LEU A 181 9.42 -14.27 -1.96
CA LEU A 181 8.31 -13.72 -2.74
C LEU A 181 8.66 -12.43 -3.46
N ASP A 182 9.53 -11.63 -2.84
CA ASP A 182 10.06 -10.38 -3.36
C ASP A 182 11.55 -10.52 -3.68
N GLY A 183 11.92 -10.44 -4.96
CA GLY A 183 13.30 -10.43 -5.42
C GLY A 183 13.90 -9.03 -5.59
N ALA A 184 13.12 -7.97 -5.45
CA ALA A 184 13.54 -6.59 -5.66
C ALA A 184 14.06 -5.95 -4.36
N HIS A 185 13.44 -6.24 -3.21
CA HIS A 185 13.87 -5.66 -1.94
C HIS A 185 15.32 -6.05 -1.59
N PRO A 186 16.16 -5.13 -1.10
CA PRO A 186 17.59 -5.35 -0.88
C PRO A 186 17.92 -6.51 0.07
N SER A 187 17.06 -6.76 1.07
CA SER A 187 17.18 -7.92 1.98
C SER A 187 16.96 -9.29 1.31
N THR A 188 16.39 -9.37 0.11
CA THR A 188 16.02 -10.64 -0.53
C THR A 188 16.56 -10.80 -1.94
N ALA A 189 17.04 -9.73 -2.58
CA ALA A 189 17.57 -9.74 -3.95
C ALA A 189 18.71 -10.74 -4.22
N GLY A 190 19.52 -11.06 -3.21
CA GLY A 190 20.59 -12.07 -3.32
C GLY A 190 20.19 -13.50 -2.99
N LEU A 191 18.95 -13.72 -2.53
CA LEU A 191 18.50 -15.03 -2.05
C LEU A 191 17.98 -15.92 -3.20
N PRO A 192 18.13 -17.25 -3.09
CA PRO A 192 17.48 -18.17 -4.03
C PRO A 192 15.96 -18.20 -3.78
N GLN A 193 15.17 -18.38 -4.85
CA GLN A 193 13.69 -18.49 -4.79
C GLN A 193 13.17 -19.49 -3.76
N LEU A 194 13.94 -20.56 -3.51
CA LEU A 194 13.70 -21.53 -2.43
C LEU A 194 14.95 -21.66 -1.56
N TRP A 195 14.90 -21.06 -0.38
CA TRP A 195 16.03 -20.99 0.54
C TRP A 195 15.94 -22.05 1.64
N GLU A 196 16.77 -23.08 1.54
CA GLU A 196 16.81 -24.17 2.53
C GLU A 196 17.61 -23.79 3.78
N ARG A 197 16.97 -23.88 4.95
CA ARG A 197 17.59 -23.57 6.26
C ARG A 197 17.15 -24.55 7.34
N ASN A 198 17.89 -24.58 8.46
CA ASN A 198 17.43 -25.21 9.70
C ASN A 198 17.07 -24.12 10.71
N GLU A 199 15.80 -24.03 11.09
CA GLU A 199 15.29 -22.90 11.88
C GLU A 199 14.17 -23.32 12.84
N GLU A 200 13.83 -22.45 13.78
CA GLU A 200 12.68 -22.53 14.67
C GLU A 200 11.47 -21.80 14.05
N TRP A 201 10.62 -22.55 13.37
CA TRP A 201 9.51 -22.01 12.57
C TRP A 201 8.36 -21.44 13.41
N TYR A 202 8.17 -20.13 13.42
CA TYR A 202 7.18 -19.47 14.28
C TYR A 202 5.75 -19.56 13.74
N ASN A 203 4.80 -19.68 14.68
CA ASN A 203 3.40 -19.37 14.45
C ASN A 203 3.05 -18.03 15.11
N TRP A 204 2.14 -17.31 14.48
CA TRP A 204 1.70 -15.99 14.88
C TRP A 204 0.35 -16.04 15.62
N GLN A 205 0.09 -15.07 16.50
CA GLN A 205 -1.23 -14.95 17.12
C GLN A 205 -2.31 -14.54 16.11
N ALA A 206 -1.93 -13.68 15.17
CA ALA A 206 -2.66 -13.31 13.97
C ALA A 206 -1.67 -13.30 12.80
N SER A 207 -2.12 -13.67 11.59
CA SER A 207 -1.26 -13.59 10.40
C SER A 207 -0.97 -12.12 10.09
N PRO A 208 0.27 -11.74 9.75
CA PRO A 208 0.58 -10.38 9.31
C PRO A 208 0.27 -10.16 7.81
N ASN A 209 -0.04 -11.22 7.04
CA ASN A 209 -0.31 -11.09 5.60
C ASN A 209 -1.44 -10.08 5.33
N GLY A 210 -1.13 -9.05 4.55
CA GLY A 210 -2.07 -7.98 4.22
C GLY A 210 -1.92 -6.71 5.03
N ASP A 211 -1.33 -6.81 6.22
CA ASP A 211 -1.04 -5.67 7.11
C ASP A 211 0.42 -5.21 7.00
N VAL A 212 1.28 -6.00 6.33
CA VAL A 212 2.71 -5.72 6.09
C VAL A 212 3.11 -6.18 4.69
N HIS A 213 4.22 -5.64 4.17
CA HIS A 213 4.83 -6.21 2.98
C HIS A 213 5.63 -7.49 3.26
N VAL A 214 5.09 -8.65 2.86
CA VAL A 214 5.69 -9.96 3.06
C VAL A 214 6.75 -10.23 2.00
N LEU A 215 8.00 -10.30 2.47
CA LEU A 215 9.17 -10.55 1.61
C LEU A 215 9.41 -12.06 1.40
N THR A 216 9.17 -12.86 2.44
CA THR A 216 9.37 -14.31 2.40
C THR A 216 8.32 -15.08 3.21
N GLU A 217 8.00 -16.30 2.78
CA GLU A 217 7.08 -17.22 3.44
C GLU A 217 7.72 -18.59 3.72
N ILE A 218 7.18 -19.32 4.71
CA ILE A 218 7.58 -20.71 4.96
C ILE A 218 6.90 -21.60 3.91
N ARG A 219 7.66 -22.43 3.20
CA ARG A 219 7.09 -23.48 2.33
C ARG A 219 6.42 -24.57 3.17
N THR A 220 5.14 -24.38 3.48
CA THR A 220 4.41 -25.21 4.45
C THR A 220 4.25 -26.67 4.00
N THR A 221 4.30 -26.93 2.70
CA THR A 221 4.21 -28.28 2.10
C THR A 221 5.41 -29.17 2.42
N ASP A 222 6.58 -28.59 2.71
CA ASP A 222 7.78 -29.35 3.08
C ASP A 222 7.69 -29.91 4.51
N ASN A 223 7.09 -29.17 5.43
CA ASN A 223 7.02 -29.54 6.86
C ASN A 223 5.75 -28.99 7.56
N PRO A 224 4.56 -29.53 7.27
CA PRO A 224 3.30 -28.96 7.77
C PRO A 224 3.06 -29.20 9.27
N GLN A 225 3.75 -30.16 9.91
CA GLN A 225 3.38 -30.55 11.28
C GLN A 225 3.74 -29.44 12.29
N GLY A 226 2.74 -28.93 13.00
CA GLY A 226 2.93 -27.93 14.06
C GLY A 226 2.96 -26.48 13.58
N LEU A 227 2.78 -26.24 12.27
CA LEU A 227 2.43 -24.93 11.73
C LEU A 227 0.91 -24.76 11.74
N THR A 228 0.43 -23.58 12.13
CA THR A 228 -1.01 -23.32 12.34
C THR A 228 -1.53 -22.06 11.64
N GLY A 229 -0.68 -21.34 10.89
CA GLY A 229 -1.03 -20.08 10.22
C GLY A 229 -1.78 -20.23 8.89
N GLY A 230 -1.85 -21.45 8.33
CA GLY A 230 -2.32 -21.66 6.96
C GLY A 230 -1.14 -21.88 6.02
N PRO A 231 -1.38 -21.93 4.70
CA PRO A 231 -0.32 -22.17 3.72
C PRO A 231 0.49 -20.91 3.37
N GLU A 232 -0.16 -19.75 3.29
CA GLU A 232 0.48 -18.44 3.19
C GLU A 232 0.95 -18.05 4.60
N HIS A 233 2.24 -18.26 4.87
CA HIS A 233 2.79 -18.22 6.23
C HIS A 233 4.05 -17.35 6.27
N ALA A 234 3.87 -16.05 6.46
CA ALA A 234 4.95 -15.06 6.53
C ALA A 234 6.10 -15.47 7.45
N HIS A 235 7.31 -15.25 6.95
CA HIS A 235 8.58 -15.53 7.60
C HIS A 235 9.43 -14.25 7.78
N SER A 236 9.46 -13.36 6.79
CA SER A 236 10.06 -12.02 6.90
C SER A 236 9.20 -10.99 6.17
N TRP A 237 9.25 -9.75 6.64
CA TRP A 237 8.46 -8.65 6.10
C TRP A 237 9.13 -7.31 6.38
N CYS A 238 8.68 -6.30 5.64
CA CYS A 238 8.94 -4.91 5.93
C CYS A 238 7.62 -4.13 5.93
N GLN A 239 7.64 -2.95 6.54
CA GLN A 239 6.52 -2.01 6.56
C GLN A 239 7.05 -0.62 6.90
N VAL A 240 6.30 0.40 6.52
CA VAL A 240 6.41 1.72 7.14
C VAL A 240 5.39 1.75 8.27
N TYR A 241 5.83 2.07 9.48
CA TYR A 241 4.97 2.04 10.66
C TYR A 241 5.22 3.28 11.51
N ASP A 242 4.17 4.09 11.66
CA ASP A 242 4.21 5.30 12.48
C ASP A 242 5.43 6.17 12.10
N GLY A 243 5.57 6.48 10.81
CA GLY A 243 6.63 7.34 10.25
C GLY A 243 8.01 6.69 10.01
N GLY A 244 8.28 5.53 10.61
CA GLY A 244 9.59 4.85 10.54
C GLY A 244 9.60 3.55 9.73
N ARG A 245 10.76 3.20 9.16
CA ARG A 245 10.96 1.93 8.45
C ARG A 245 11.15 0.78 9.42
N SER A 246 10.33 -0.27 9.30
CA SER A 246 10.40 -1.48 10.13
C SER A 246 10.67 -2.70 9.27
N TRP A 247 11.71 -3.45 9.60
CA TRP A 247 12.05 -4.71 8.95
C TRP A 247 12.16 -5.84 9.97
N TYR A 248 11.61 -7.01 9.63
CA TYR A 248 11.64 -8.17 10.51
C TYR A 248 11.91 -9.49 9.76
N THR A 249 12.66 -10.39 10.40
CA THR A 249 12.79 -11.80 9.98
C THR A 249 12.64 -12.77 11.15
N ALA A 250 11.93 -13.88 10.95
CA ALA A 250 11.76 -14.91 11.99
C ALA A 250 13.01 -15.79 12.18
N SER A 251 13.99 -15.69 11.28
CA SER A 251 15.28 -16.41 11.36
C SER A 251 16.23 -15.80 12.39
N GLY A 252 17.15 -16.62 12.92
CA GLY A 252 18.19 -16.19 13.88
C GLY A 252 18.18 -16.92 15.23
N HIS A 253 17.48 -18.05 15.34
CA HIS A 253 17.46 -18.87 16.55
C HIS A 253 18.83 -19.49 16.87
N HIS A 254 19.49 -20.02 15.85
CA HIS A 254 20.76 -20.72 15.97
C HIS A 254 21.93 -19.74 15.84
N ALA A 255 22.96 -19.90 16.67
CA ALA A 255 24.18 -19.09 16.55
C ALA A 255 24.85 -19.31 15.17
N GLU A 256 24.80 -20.55 14.67
CA GLU A 256 25.35 -20.93 13.37
C GLU A 256 24.65 -20.25 12.19
N SER A 257 23.42 -19.72 12.36
CA SER A 257 22.74 -18.95 11.30
C SER A 257 23.57 -17.75 10.88
N PHE A 258 24.29 -17.13 11.81
CA PHE A 258 25.12 -15.95 11.59
C PHE A 258 26.47 -16.27 10.91
N ASP A 259 26.81 -17.55 10.69
CA ASP A 259 27.94 -17.96 9.84
C ASP A 259 27.51 -18.14 8.36
N GLU A 260 26.20 -18.06 8.06
CA GLU A 260 25.67 -18.36 6.73
C GLU A 260 25.68 -17.11 5.82
N PRO A 261 26.38 -17.12 4.68
CA PRO A 261 26.52 -15.94 3.83
C PRO A 261 25.19 -15.33 3.37
N LEU A 262 24.23 -16.17 2.98
CA LEU A 262 22.90 -15.70 2.55
C LEU A 262 22.10 -15.06 3.70
N PHE A 263 22.31 -15.51 4.95
CA PHE A 263 21.63 -14.89 6.09
C PHE A 263 22.26 -13.54 6.44
N LEU A 264 23.59 -13.42 6.34
CA LEU A 264 24.30 -12.16 6.50
C LEU A 264 23.88 -11.12 5.45
N GLU A 265 23.72 -11.54 4.20
CA GLU A 265 23.19 -10.69 3.13
C GLU A 265 21.74 -10.26 3.41
N HIS A 266 20.90 -11.19 3.88
CA HIS A 266 19.50 -10.89 4.25
C HIS A 266 19.40 -9.84 5.36
N ILE A 267 20.13 -10.01 6.45
CA ILE A 267 20.09 -9.03 7.55
C ILE A 267 20.76 -7.70 7.16
N LEU A 268 21.81 -7.71 6.34
CA LEU A 268 22.46 -6.49 5.85
C LEU A 268 21.46 -5.65 5.04
N GLY A 269 20.82 -6.26 4.04
CA GLY A 269 19.84 -5.54 3.21
C GLY A 269 18.64 -5.04 4.01
N GLY A 270 18.23 -5.77 5.06
CA GLY A 270 17.20 -5.31 6.01
C GLY A 270 17.65 -4.10 6.84
N ILE A 271 18.90 -4.12 7.33
CA ILE A 271 19.50 -3.00 8.08
C ILE A 271 19.66 -1.76 7.20
N GLU A 272 20.20 -1.92 5.98
CA GLU A 272 20.41 -0.81 5.06
C GLU A 272 19.10 -0.18 4.59
N TRP A 273 18.07 -0.99 4.34
CA TRP A 273 16.74 -0.49 4.01
C TRP A 273 16.10 0.24 5.19
N ALA A 274 16.13 -0.36 6.39
CA ALA A 274 15.56 0.27 7.59
C ALA A 274 16.28 1.59 7.96
N ALA A 275 17.58 1.71 7.67
CA ALA A 275 18.35 2.95 7.84
C ALA A 275 18.09 4.00 6.74
N GLY A 276 17.30 3.68 5.69
CA GLY A 276 17.00 4.58 4.59
C GLY A 276 18.17 4.78 3.60
N VAL A 277 19.17 3.90 3.61
CA VAL A 277 20.34 3.98 2.72
C VAL A 277 20.30 3.00 1.55
N ALA A 278 19.24 2.19 1.46
CA ALA A 278 18.92 1.33 0.33
C ALA A 278 17.43 1.52 -0.05
N PRO A 279 17.10 1.61 -1.35
CA PRO A 279 15.71 1.70 -1.80
C PRO A 279 14.99 0.37 -1.62
N GLY A 280 13.67 0.41 -1.50
CA GLY A 280 12.80 -0.77 -1.47
C GLY A 280 11.37 -0.37 -1.21
N ASP A 281 10.44 -0.94 -1.97
CA ASP A 281 9.00 -0.83 -1.77
C ASP A 281 8.57 -1.76 -0.63
N CYS A 282 7.73 -1.27 0.28
CA CYS A 282 7.14 -2.07 1.36
C CYS A 282 5.64 -1.88 1.47
N GLY A 283 4.94 -1.58 0.36
CA GLY A 283 3.47 -1.54 0.28
C GLY A 283 2.88 -2.64 -0.60
N ALA A 284 3.69 -3.34 -1.40
CA ALA A 284 3.19 -4.24 -2.46
C ALA A 284 2.25 -5.37 -2.00
N THR A 285 2.30 -5.80 -0.73
CA THR A 285 1.35 -6.77 -0.15
C THR A 285 0.60 -6.24 1.07
N GLU A 286 0.59 -4.92 1.23
CA GLU A 286 -0.29 -4.22 2.16
C GLU A 286 -1.58 -3.93 1.40
N TRP A 287 -2.72 -4.50 1.84
CA TRP A 287 -3.93 -4.46 1.02
C TRP A 287 -4.54 -3.07 0.93
N ASP A 288 -4.22 -2.19 1.87
CA ASP A 288 -4.65 -0.79 1.88
C ASP A 288 -3.83 0.09 0.92
N SER A 289 -2.76 -0.44 0.29
CA SER A 289 -1.97 0.22 -0.76
C SER A 289 -2.59 0.11 -2.16
N PHE A 290 -3.80 -0.42 -2.28
CA PHE A 290 -4.50 -0.59 -3.55
C PHE A 290 -5.88 0.04 -3.55
N ASP A 291 -6.16 0.81 -4.60
CA ASP A 291 -7.47 1.40 -4.82
C ASP A 291 -8.24 0.68 -5.92
N ARG A 292 -9.54 0.52 -5.72
CA ARG A 292 -10.48 0.00 -6.74
C ARG A 292 -11.31 1.15 -7.30
N VAL A 293 -10.97 1.57 -8.51
CA VAL A 293 -11.71 2.60 -9.26
C VAL A 293 -12.79 1.93 -10.11
N GLN A 294 -14.04 2.36 -9.94
CA GLN A 294 -15.15 1.85 -10.76
C GLN A 294 -15.25 2.62 -12.07
N LEU A 295 -15.05 1.93 -13.19
CA LEU A 295 -15.12 2.52 -14.54
C LEU A 295 -16.50 2.39 -15.18
N GLU A 296 -17.25 1.33 -14.85
CA GLU A 296 -18.60 1.10 -15.33
C GLU A 296 -19.40 0.30 -14.30
N ASP A 297 -20.71 0.56 -14.23
CA ASP A 297 -21.63 -0.11 -13.32
C ASP A 297 -22.62 -1.05 -14.02
N ASP A 298 -23.41 -1.75 -13.20
CA ASP A 298 -24.40 -2.74 -13.66
C ASP A 298 -25.57 -2.12 -14.44
N THR A 299 -25.68 -0.79 -14.55
CA THR A 299 -26.72 -0.14 -15.36
C THR A 299 -26.44 -0.22 -16.86
N ASN A 300 -25.17 -0.39 -17.23
CA ASN A 300 -24.70 -0.49 -18.62
C ASN A 300 -24.09 -1.86 -18.96
N LEU A 301 -23.92 -2.75 -17.98
CA LEU A 301 -23.28 -4.07 -18.09
C LEU A 301 -24.30 -5.21 -17.96
N ALA A 302 -24.93 -5.56 -19.08
CA ALA A 302 -25.95 -6.60 -19.10
C ALA A 302 -25.39 -8.03 -19.25
N ASP A 303 -24.31 -8.19 -20.02
CA ASP A 303 -23.64 -9.49 -20.28
C ASP A 303 -22.18 -9.22 -20.73
N PRO A 304 -21.33 -8.56 -19.90
CA PRO A 304 -19.93 -8.29 -20.24
C PRO A 304 -19.14 -9.59 -20.38
N TYR A 305 -18.17 -9.63 -21.30
CA TYR A 305 -17.46 -10.87 -21.58
C TYR A 305 -15.94 -10.74 -21.67
N SER A 306 -15.43 -9.70 -22.30
CA SER A 306 -13.99 -9.49 -22.39
C SER A 306 -13.65 -8.02 -22.53
N ILE A 307 -12.47 -7.66 -22.05
CA ILE A 307 -11.89 -6.31 -22.07
C ILE A 307 -10.61 -6.27 -22.89
N ALA A 308 -10.29 -5.09 -23.41
CA ALA A 308 -9.03 -4.79 -24.05
C ALA A 308 -8.68 -3.30 -23.79
N PRO A 309 -7.82 -3.01 -22.81
CA PRO A 309 -7.18 -1.70 -22.69
C PRO A 309 -6.49 -1.32 -24.01
N LEU A 310 -6.63 -0.06 -24.43
CA LEU A 310 -6.03 0.45 -25.66
C LEU A 310 -4.75 1.25 -25.33
N PRO A 311 -3.77 1.33 -26.25
CA PRO A 311 -2.53 2.08 -26.04
C PRO A 311 -2.72 3.58 -25.74
N ASP A 312 -3.90 4.14 -25.97
CA ASP A 312 -4.24 5.54 -25.66
C ASP A 312 -5.02 5.73 -24.34
N GLY A 313 -5.10 4.69 -23.51
CA GLY A 313 -5.72 4.71 -22.19
C GLY A 313 -7.25 4.53 -22.19
N ARG A 314 -7.89 4.41 -23.37
CA ARG A 314 -9.29 3.98 -23.45
C ARG A 314 -9.40 2.48 -23.16
N VAL A 315 -10.53 2.04 -22.65
CA VAL A 315 -10.78 0.60 -22.41
C VAL A 315 -11.91 0.13 -23.30
N MET A 316 -11.63 -0.82 -24.19
CA MET A 316 -12.66 -1.51 -24.96
C MET A 316 -13.24 -2.65 -24.14
N TYR A 317 -14.56 -2.83 -24.20
CA TYR A 317 -15.18 -4.05 -23.71
C TYR A 317 -16.30 -4.53 -24.63
N ILE A 318 -16.51 -5.83 -24.62
CA ILE A 318 -17.58 -6.49 -25.39
C ILE A 318 -18.66 -7.05 -24.47
N GLN A 319 -19.88 -7.04 -25.00
CA GLN A 319 -20.99 -7.79 -24.42
C GLN A 319 -21.42 -8.90 -25.35
N ARG A 320 -21.82 -10.04 -24.77
CA ARG A 320 -22.28 -11.21 -25.51
C ARG A 320 -23.46 -10.94 -26.45
N THR A 321 -24.23 -9.90 -26.16
CA THR A 321 -25.33 -9.38 -26.97
C THR A 321 -24.89 -8.75 -28.31
N GLY A 322 -23.59 -8.59 -28.54
CA GLY A 322 -23.01 -8.08 -29.78
C GLY A 322 -22.57 -6.62 -29.74
N GLN A 323 -22.71 -5.95 -28.59
CA GLN A 323 -22.27 -4.56 -28.41
C GLN A 323 -20.78 -4.49 -28.09
N ILE A 324 -20.11 -3.54 -28.75
CA ILE A 324 -18.71 -3.16 -28.51
C ILE A 324 -18.72 -1.73 -27.98
N LYS A 325 -18.10 -1.50 -26.84
CA LYS A 325 -18.13 -0.22 -26.14
C LYS A 325 -16.73 0.24 -25.76
N LEU A 326 -16.57 1.55 -25.58
CA LEU A 326 -15.33 2.20 -25.18
C LEU A 326 -15.56 3.02 -23.93
N ILE A 327 -14.73 2.81 -22.93
CA ILE A 327 -14.65 3.64 -21.72
C ILE A 327 -13.55 4.68 -21.95
N HIS A 328 -13.89 5.92 -21.65
CA HIS A 328 -12.98 7.06 -21.61
C HIS A 328 -12.75 7.44 -20.16
N GLN A 329 -11.50 7.63 -19.79
CA GLN A 329 -11.07 8.01 -18.44
C GLN A 329 -10.62 9.48 -18.46
N ASP A 330 -11.08 10.28 -17.50
CA ASP A 330 -10.65 11.68 -17.28
C ASP A 330 -10.50 11.89 -15.76
N GLY A 331 -9.29 11.63 -15.25
CA GLY A 331 -9.08 11.46 -13.81
C GLY A 331 -9.85 10.24 -13.28
N ASP A 332 -10.62 10.44 -12.20
CA ASP A 332 -11.46 9.41 -11.59
C ASP A 332 -12.83 9.25 -12.29
N ASP A 333 -13.17 10.15 -13.22
CA ASP A 333 -14.43 10.09 -13.95
C ASP A 333 -14.29 9.20 -15.19
N ALA A 334 -15.20 8.25 -15.34
CA ALA A 334 -15.29 7.38 -16.51
C ALA A 334 -16.59 7.64 -17.30
N THR A 335 -16.50 7.62 -18.63
CA THR A 335 -17.67 7.70 -19.51
C THR A 335 -17.63 6.64 -20.61
N THR A 336 -18.78 6.01 -20.87
CA THR A 336 -18.87 4.94 -21.86
C THR A 336 -19.58 5.37 -23.14
N THR A 337 -19.02 5.01 -24.29
CA THR A 337 -19.61 5.19 -25.62
C THR A 337 -19.83 3.85 -26.33
N LEU A 338 -20.86 3.79 -27.18
CA LEU A 338 -21.08 2.64 -28.06
C LEU A 338 -20.22 2.79 -29.31
N ALA A 339 -19.23 1.91 -29.47
CA ALA A 339 -18.33 1.93 -30.62
C ALA A 339 -18.88 1.15 -31.82
N GLY A 340 -19.56 0.03 -31.57
CA GLY A 340 -20.13 -0.83 -32.61
C GLY A 340 -21.19 -1.80 -32.08
N ASP A 341 -21.99 -2.36 -32.98
CA ASP A 341 -23.03 -3.35 -32.63
C ASP A 341 -23.23 -4.35 -33.78
N LEU A 342 -22.92 -5.63 -33.53
CA LEU A 342 -23.13 -6.74 -34.45
C LEU A 342 -24.60 -7.15 -34.58
N GLN A 343 -25.48 -6.57 -33.75
CA GLN A 343 -26.93 -6.83 -33.70
C GLN A 343 -27.26 -8.30 -33.51
N LEU A 344 -26.53 -8.97 -32.61
CA LEU A 344 -26.72 -10.38 -32.34
C LEU A 344 -28.05 -10.60 -31.61
N SER A 345 -28.96 -11.32 -32.24
CA SER A 345 -30.17 -11.80 -31.57
C SER A 345 -29.82 -13.07 -30.80
N LEU A 346 -29.80 -12.98 -29.46
CA LEU A 346 -29.70 -14.14 -28.58
C LEU A 346 -31.12 -14.65 -28.29
N PRO A 347 -31.63 -15.69 -28.98
CA PRO A 347 -32.93 -16.27 -28.63
C PRO A 347 -32.87 -16.84 -27.20
N THR A 348 -33.79 -16.37 -26.36
CA THR A 348 -33.86 -16.52 -24.89
C THR A 348 -33.45 -17.86 -24.25
N THR A 349 -32.87 -17.70 -23.05
CA THR A 349 -32.63 -18.64 -21.93
C THR A 349 -31.83 -19.91 -22.24
N ARG A 350 -30.55 -19.91 -21.81
CA ARG A 350 -29.54 -21.00 -21.86
C ARG A 350 -28.70 -21.11 -23.14
N THR A 351 -28.16 -20.01 -23.65
CA THR A 351 -27.09 -20.09 -24.66
C THR A 351 -25.82 -19.39 -24.14
N ALA A 352 -24.65 -20.04 -24.31
CA ALA A 352 -23.33 -19.50 -23.98
C ALA A 352 -22.64 -18.82 -25.19
N ASP A 353 -23.25 -18.89 -26.36
CA ASP A 353 -22.80 -18.28 -27.61
C ASP A 353 -23.20 -16.80 -27.72
N GLY A 354 -22.59 -16.08 -28.68
CA GLY A 354 -22.74 -14.63 -28.81
C GLY A 354 -21.46 -14.00 -29.37
N LEU A 355 -21.17 -12.76 -28.97
CA LEU A 355 -19.86 -12.13 -29.10
C LEU A 355 -19.01 -12.47 -27.87
N THR A 356 -17.91 -13.18 -28.06
CA THR A 356 -17.21 -13.89 -26.98
C THR A 356 -15.70 -13.64 -26.96
N GLY A 357 -15.17 -12.91 -27.94
CA GLY A 357 -13.76 -12.59 -27.97
C GLY A 357 -13.54 -11.25 -28.60
N VAL A 358 -12.62 -10.50 -28.02
CA VAL A 358 -12.02 -9.30 -28.59
C VAL A 358 -10.50 -9.42 -28.42
N ALA A 359 -9.75 -9.00 -29.43
CA ALA A 359 -8.32 -8.77 -29.34
C ALA A 359 -7.99 -7.54 -30.20
N ILE A 360 -7.01 -6.76 -29.80
CA ILE A 360 -6.45 -5.70 -30.62
C ILE A 360 -5.20 -6.20 -31.34
N ASP A 361 -4.90 -5.61 -32.48
CA ASP A 361 -3.68 -5.93 -33.22
C ASP A 361 -2.45 -5.34 -32.53
N GLU A 362 -1.29 -5.98 -32.63
CA GLU A 362 -0.06 -5.40 -32.07
C GLU A 362 0.27 -4.01 -32.65
N ASP A 363 0.00 -3.81 -33.94
CA ASP A 363 0.15 -2.51 -34.59
C ASP A 363 -1.11 -1.61 -34.42
N PHE A 364 -1.95 -1.83 -33.39
CA PHE A 364 -3.24 -1.15 -33.21
C PHE A 364 -3.14 0.36 -33.28
N ALA A 365 -2.11 0.96 -32.66
CA ALA A 365 -1.90 2.42 -32.70
C ALA A 365 -1.73 2.96 -34.13
N ALA A 366 -1.27 2.11 -35.07
CA ALA A 366 -1.08 2.46 -36.48
C ALA A 366 -2.26 2.07 -37.37
N ASN A 367 -2.87 0.89 -37.15
CA ASN A 367 -3.87 0.32 -38.06
C ASN A 367 -5.32 0.37 -37.53
N GLY A 368 -5.52 0.51 -36.21
CA GLY A 368 -6.81 0.46 -35.53
C GLY A 368 -7.52 -0.88 -35.65
N TRP A 369 -6.83 -1.99 -35.89
CA TRP A 369 -7.45 -3.28 -36.15
C TRP A 369 -7.93 -3.97 -34.88
N VAL A 370 -9.17 -4.45 -34.92
CA VAL A 370 -9.84 -5.16 -33.83
C VAL A 370 -10.35 -6.49 -34.37
N TYR A 371 -10.03 -7.58 -33.68
CA TYR A 371 -10.50 -8.92 -34.01
C TYR A 371 -11.65 -9.28 -33.09
N LEU A 372 -12.76 -9.73 -33.67
CA LEU A 372 -13.96 -10.15 -32.94
C LEU A 372 -14.27 -11.61 -33.26
N LEU A 373 -14.48 -12.40 -32.21
CA LEU A 373 -14.94 -13.78 -32.30
C LEU A 373 -16.39 -13.86 -31.86
N TYR A 374 -17.27 -14.22 -32.80
CA TYR A 374 -18.71 -14.24 -32.55
C TYR A 374 -19.43 -15.30 -33.35
N THR A 375 -20.57 -15.71 -32.83
CA THR A 375 -21.43 -16.65 -33.53
C THR A 375 -22.39 -15.91 -34.45
N VAL A 376 -22.39 -16.24 -35.74
CA VAL A 376 -23.22 -15.57 -36.74
C VAL A 376 -24.71 -15.79 -36.43
N PRO A 377 -25.59 -14.77 -36.52
CA PRO A 377 -27.03 -14.88 -36.23
C PRO A 377 -27.72 -16.06 -36.95
N PRO A 378 -28.88 -16.54 -36.44
CA PRO A 378 -29.29 -17.96 -36.38
C PRO A 378 -29.54 -18.71 -37.69
N ALA A 379 -29.30 -18.10 -38.85
CA ALA A 379 -29.32 -18.79 -40.14
C ALA A 379 -28.12 -19.72 -40.34
N GLU A 380 -26.97 -19.42 -39.72
CA GLU A 380 -25.70 -20.14 -39.93
C GLU A 380 -25.09 -20.57 -38.59
N PRO A 381 -24.98 -21.88 -38.29
CA PRO A 381 -24.36 -22.37 -37.06
C PRO A 381 -22.84 -22.38 -37.23
N VAL A 382 -22.23 -21.21 -37.36
CA VAL A 382 -20.77 -21.02 -37.48
C VAL A 382 -20.26 -20.05 -36.43
N TYR A 383 -19.05 -20.33 -35.95
CA TYR A 383 -18.26 -19.40 -35.16
C TYR A 383 -17.32 -18.67 -36.12
N ARG A 384 -17.30 -17.35 -36.08
CA ARG A 384 -16.59 -16.50 -37.01
C ARG A 384 -15.61 -15.61 -36.26
N LEU A 385 -14.37 -15.60 -36.74
CA LEU A 385 -13.38 -14.57 -36.46
C LEU A 385 -13.41 -13.56 -37.61
N SER A 386 -13.64 -12.29 -37.29
CA SER A 386 -13.54 -11.19 -38.25
C SER A 386 -12.65 -10.09 -37.71
N ARG A 387 -11.95 -9.41 -38.63
CA ARG A 387 -11.21 -8.18 -38.35
C ARG A 387 -12.06 -6.96 -38.75
N PHE A 388 -12.04 -5.92 -37.93
CA PHE A 388 -12.64 -4.61 -38.16
C PHE A 388 -11.60 -3.51 -37.94
N THR A 389 -11.91 -2.29 -38.37
CA THR A 389 -11.09 -1.09 -38.11
C THR A 389 -11.83 -0.14 -37.18
N LEU A 390 -11.21 0.23 -36.06
CA LEU A 390 -11.65 1.31 -35.18
C LEU A 390 -11.10 2.65 -35.68
N VAL A 391 -11.98 3.63 -35.88
CA VAL A 391 -11.61 4.99 -36.30
C VAL A 391 -12.17 6.00 -35.30
N GLY A 392 -11.28 6.59 -34.50
CA GLY A 392 -11.70 7.37 -33.33
C GLY A 392 -12.44 6.47 -32.35
N ASP A 393 -13.70 6.81 -32.04
CA ASP A 393 -14.55 6.05 -31.11
C ASP A 393 -15.58 5.17 -31.83
N THR A 394 -15.43 4.94 -33.14
CA THR A 394 -16.41 4.19 -33.94
C THR A 394 -15.73 3.03 -34.65
N LEU A 395 -16.27 1.82 -34.44
CA LEU A 395 -15.88 0.64 -35.18
C LEU A 395 -16.55 0.67 -36.55
N ASP A 396 -15.77 0.73 -37.63
CA ASP A 396 -16.31 0.75 -38.98
C ASP A 396 -16.85 -0.64 -39.35
N MET A 397 -18.16 -0.83 -39.17
CA MET A 397 -18.80 -2.13 -39.46
C MET A 397 -18.74 -2.52 -40.94
N ASP A 398 -18.50 -1.58 -41.86
CA ASP A 398 -18.33 -1.88 -43.30
C ASP A 398 -16.90 -2.38 -43.62
N SER A 399 -15.99 -2.35 -42.64
CA SER A 399 -14.59 -2.82 -42.78
C SER A 399 -14.38 -4.31 -42.44
N GLU A 400 -15.45 -5.07 -42.19
CA GLU A 400 -15.38 -6.50 -41.84
C GLU A 400 -14.57 -7.29 -42.88
N GLU A 401 -13.49 -7.92 -42.43
CA GLU A 401 -12.81 -8.99 -43.17
C GLU A 401 -12.94 -10.30 -42.38
N VAL A 402 -13.51 -11.33 -43.02
CA VAL A 402 -13.72 -12.64 -42.40
C VAL A 402 -12.42 -13.45 -42.49
N VAL A 403 -11.79 -13.67 -41.34
CA VAL A 403 -10.47 -14.33 -41.25
C VAL A 403 -10.61 -15.85 -41.17
N LEU A 404 -11.47 -16.35 -40.27
CA LEU A 404 -11.65 -17.78 -40.02
C LEU A 404 -13.10 -18.11 -39.65
N GLU A 405 -13.61 -19.24 -40.16
CA GLU A 405 -14.92 -19.78 -39.80
C GLU A 405 -14.86 -21.29 -39.59
N PHE A 406 -15.62 -21.78 -38.60
CA PHE A 406 -15.82 -23.21 -38.40
C PHE A 406 -17.23 -23.54 -37.88
N PRO A 407 -17.75 -24.74 -38.17
CA PRO A 407 -19.11 -25.11 -37.80
C PRO A 407 -19.23 -25.35 -36.29
N ILE A 408 -20.38 -25.01 -35.73
CA ILE A 408 -20.79 -25.34 -34.37
C ILE A 408 -22.09 -26.15 -34.38
N TRP A 409 -22.40 -26.78 -33.25
CA TRP A 409 -23.59 -27.63 -33.06
C TRP A 409 -24.75 -26.90 -32.38
N ARG A 410 -24.93 -25.62 -32.74
CA ARG A 410 -26.06 -24.81 -32.30
C ARG A 410 -27.38 -25.50 -32.66
N ASN A 411 -28.27 -25.65 -31.68
CA ASN A 411 -29.55 -26.37 -31.75
C ASN A 411 -29.45 -27.91 -31.86
N GLU A 412 -28.28 -28.51 -31.67
CA GLU A 412 -28.15 -29.95 -31.47
C GLU A 412 -27.92 -30.26 -29.99
N LEU A 413 -28.86 -30.96 -29.36
CA LEU A 413 -28.85 -31.17 -27.91
C LEU A 413 -28.67 -29.85 -27.15
N LEU A 414 -27.77 -29.80 -26.17
CA LEU A 414 -27.35 -28.60 -25.45
C LEU A 414 -25.92 -28.18 -25.82
N ALA A 415 -25.45 -28.50 -27.04
CA ALA A 415 -24.13 -28.14 -27.55
C ALA A 415 -24.05 -26.67 -28.02
N ASN A 416 -24.57 -25.79 -27.20
CA ASN A 416 -24.49 -24.33 -27.29
C ASN A 416 -23.93 -23.75 -25.96
N VAL A 417 -23.18 -24.59 -25.26
CA VAL A 417 -22.38 -24.32 -24.07
C VAL A 417 -20.93 -24.67 -24.39
N HIS A 418 -19.99 -24.19 -23.57
CA HIS A 418 -18.54 -24.32 -23.79
C HIS A 418 -18.09 -23.68 -25.10
N MET A 419 -18.24 -22.35 -25.17
CA MET A 419 -17.77 -21.60 -26.33
C MET A 419 -16.34 -21.11 -26.17
N ALA A 420 -15.85 -20.97 -24.92
CA ALA A 420 -14.64 -20.22 -24.60
C ALA A 420 -14.70 -18.82 -25.25
N GLY A 421 -13.65 -18.42 -25.95
CA GLY A 421 -13.67 -17.29 -26.86
C GLY A 421 -12.63 -16.21 -26.58
N SER A 422 -11.90 -16.32 -25.46
CA SER A 422 -10.75 -15.46 -25.18
C SER A 422 -9.69 -15.60 -26.29
N MET A 423 -9.08 -14.47 -26.61
CA MET A 423 -8.10 -14.30 -27.67
C MET A 423 -6.99 -13.41 -27.17
N ASP A 424 -5.77 -13.67 -27.62
CA ASP A 424 -4.61 -12.84 -27.31
C ASP A 424 -3.60 -12.89 -28.46
N MET A 425 -2.69 -11.91 -28.54
CA MET A 425 -1.63 -11.86 -29.54
C MET A 425 -0.26 -11.95 -28.90
N ASP A 426 0.68 -12.59 -29.58
CA ASP A 426 2.10 -12.44 -29.25
C ASP A 426 2.70 -11.21 -29.95
N ALA A 427 3.86 -10.76 -29.48
CA ALA A 427 4.63 -9.65 -30.07
C ALA A 427 5.04 -9.86 -31.55
N ASP A 428 4.95 -11.08 -32.09
CA ASP A 428 5.17 -11.39 -33.51
C ASP A 428 3.87 -11.24 -34.35
N GLY A 429 2.76 -10.83 -33.74
CA GLY A 429 1.45 -10.64 -34.36
C GLY A 429 0.70 -11.95 -34.63
N ASN A 430 1.05 -13.05 -33.96
CA ASN A 430 0.29 -14.29 -34.04
C ASN A 430 -0.89 -14.24 -33.07
N LEU A 431 -2.08 -14.46 -33.60
CA LEU A 431 -3.33 -14.50 -32.86
C LEU A 431 -3.58 -15.91 -32.32
N PHE A 432 -3.72 -16.00 -31.00
CA PHE A 432 -4.19 -17.17 -30.26
C PHE A 432 -5.70 -17.06 -30.00
N ILE A 433 -6.42 -18.17 -30.18
CA ILE A 433 -7.88 -18.21 -30.05
C ILE A 433 -8.29 -19.46 -29.30
N ALA A 434 -8.93 -19.28 -28.16
CA ALA A 434 -9.45 -20.37 -27.36
C ALA A 434 -10.86 -20.80 -27.81
N THR A 435 -11.04 -22.08 -28.11
CA THR A 435 -12.33 -22.62 -28.54
C THR A 435 -12.75 -23.80 -27.68
N GLY A 436 -13.96 -23.73 -27.11
CA GLY A 436 -14.50 -24.82 -26.33
C GLY A 436 -14.92 -26.02 -27.19
N ASP A 437 -15.12 -27.18 -26.56
CA ASP A 437 -15.42 -28.45 -27.22
C ASP A 437 -16.76 -28.46 -27.96
N ASN A 438 -17.62 -27.49 -27.64
CA ASN A 438 -18.94 -27.30 -28.21
C ASN A 438 -19.77 -28.61 -28.17
N THR A 439 -19.79 -29.27 -27.01
CA THR A 439 -20.57 -30.50 -26.77
C THR A 439 -21.62 -30.32 -25.68
N ASP A 440 -22.55 -31.29 -25.54
CA ASP A 440 -23.55 -31.36 -24.46
C ASP A 440 -22.93 -32.04 -23.22
N PRO A 441 -22.61 -31.28 -22.15
CA PRO A 441 -22.00 -31.85 -20.95
C PRO A 441 -22.99 -32.61 -20.06
N PHE A 442 -24.29 -32.38 -20.20
CA PHE A 442 -25.29 -32.83 -19.23
C PHE A 442 -25.75 -34.26 -19.49
N ALA A 443 -25.55 -34.79 -20.70
CA ALA A 443 -25.97 -36.12 -21.09
C ALA A 443 -25.20 -37.26 -20.37
N GLN A 444 -24.10 -36.94 -19.68
CA GLN A 444 -23.07 -37.91 -19.27
C GLN A 444 -22.98 -38.14 -17.76
N ASN A 445 -23.91 -37.56 -16.99
CA ASN A 445 -23.93 -37.55 -15.53
C ASN A 445 -22.65 -36.93 -14.93
N GLY A 446 -22.14 -35.87 -15.55
CA GLY A 446 -20.98 -35.11 -15.08
C GLY A 446 -19.60 -35.69 -15.41
N PHE A 447 -19.51 -36.79 -16.16
CA PHE A 447 -18.23 -37.35 -16.64
C PHE A 447 -18.00 -37.02 -18.13
N THR A 448 -16.94 -37.58 -18.71
CA THR A 448 -16.57 -37.39 -20.12
C THR A 448 -17.69 -37.65 -21.16
N PRO A 449 -17.88 -36.77 -22.16
CA PRO A 449 -18.81 -36.94 -23.28
C PRO A 449 -18.22 -37.74 -24.43
N ILE A 450 -18.56 -39.03 -24.45
CA ILE A 450 -18.15 -40.02 -25.46
C ILE A 450 -19.36 -40.84 -25.98
N ASP A 451 -20.53 -40.22 -26.13
CA ASP A 451 -21.75 -40.92 -26.54
C ASP A 451 -21.87 -41.10 -28.05
N GLU A 452 -21.38 -42.23 -28.54
CA GLU A 452 -21.29 -42.56 -29.97
C GLU A 452 -22.61 -43.02 -30.62
N ARG A 453 -23.72 -43.02 -29.88
CA ARG A 453 -25.01 -43.48 -30.41
C ARG A 453 -25.45 -42.60 -31.58
N ALA A 454 -26.06 -43.23 -32.58
CA ALA A 454 -26.54 -42.53 -33.78
C ALA A 454 -27.47 -41.35 -33.43
N GLY A 455 -27.19 -40.18 -34.02
CA GLY A 455 -27.94 -38.94 -33.78
C GLY A 455 -27.54 -38.18 -32.50
N ARG A 456 -26.45 -38.58 -31.84
CA ARG A 456 -25.94 -37.93 -30.62
C ARG A 456 -24.53 -37.39 -30.74
N ARG A 457 -24.06 -37.05 -31.95
CA ARG A 457 -22.72 -36.47 -32.19
C ARG A 457 -22.40 -35.27 -31.28
N ALA A 458 -23.41 -34.46 -30.95
CA ALA A 458 -23.28 -33.33 -30.05
C ALA A 458 -22.95 -33.70 -28.59
N ALA A 459 -22.98 -34.99 -28.23
CA ALA A 459 -22.61 -35.51 -26.91
C ALA A 459 -21.31 -36.35 -26.95
N ASP A 460 -20.52 -36.20 -28.01
CA ASP A 460 -19.29 -36.94 -28.28
C ASP A 460 -18.13 -35.98 -28.61
N ALA A 461 -17.37 -35.57 -27.59
CA ALA A 461 -16.22 -34.67 -27.73
C ALA A 461 -15.03 -35.34 -28.44
N GLN A 462 -15.09 -36.64 -28.69
CA GLN A 462 -14.12 -37.33 -29.54
C GLN A 462 -14.18 -36.80 -30.99
N GLY A 463 -15.35 -36.35 -31.43
CA GLY A 463 -15.53 -35.70 -32.73
C GLY A 463 -15.05 -34.25 -32.80
N THR A 464 -14.71 -33.63 -31.66
CA THR A 464 -14.31 -32.22 -31.54
C THR A 464 -12.95 -32.08 -30.86
N ALA A 465 -12.89 -32.02 -29.53
CA ALA A 465 -11.68 -31.79 -28.74
C ALA A 465 -10.53 -32.74 -29.09
N ALA A 466 -10.83 -34.04 -29.24
CA ALA A 466 -9.84 -35.05 -29.63
C ALA A 466 -9.72 -35.28 -31.15
N ASN A 467 -10.53 -34.63 -31.97
CA ASN A 467 -10.43 -34.73 -33.42
C ASN A 467 -9.40 -33.73 -33.94
N THR A 468 -8.32 -34.25 -34.52
CA THR A 468 -7.23 -33.42 -35.08
C THR A 468 -7.65 -32.64 -36.33
N ASN A 469 -8.80 -32.95 -36.93
CA ASN A 469 -9.35 -32.28 -38.10
C ASN A 469 -10.56 -31.37 -37.77
N ASP A 470 -10.71 -30.96 -36.51
CA ASP A 470 -11.75 -30.05 -36.03
C ASP A 470 -11.13 -28.94 -35.18
N LEU A 471 -11.69 -27.73 -35.24
CA LEU A 471 -11.15 -26.55 -34.55
C LEU A 471 -11.78 -26.29 -33.18
N ARG A 472 -12.69 -27.15 -32.70
CA ARG A 472 -13.34 -27.01 -31.39
C ARG A 472 -12.61 -27.82 -30.32
N GLY A 473 -12.55 -27.29 -29.10
CA GLY A 473 -11.75 -27.83 -27.99
C GLY A 473 -10.25 -27.69 -28.26
N LYS A 474 -9.83 -26.51 -28.74
CA LYS A 474 -8.47 -26.19 -29.22
C LYS A 474 -8.02 -24.82 -28.72
N ILE A 475 -6.70 -24.64 -28.73
CA ILE A 475 -6.09 -23.34 -28.96
C ILE A 475 -5.66 -23.29 -30.42
N ILE A 476 -6.16 -22.29 -31.14
CA ILE A 476 -5.79 -22.00 -32.52
C ILE A 476 -4.69 -20.94 -32.50
N ARG A 477 -3.65 -21.07 -33.33
CA ARG A 477 -2.62 -20.04 -33.55
C ARG A 477 -2.47 -19.77 -35.05
N ILE A 478 -2.72 -18.54 -35.46
CA ILE A 478 -2.60 -18.07 -36.86
C ILE A 478 -1.91 -16.71 -36.88
N HIS A 479 -1.34 -16.32 -38.03
CA HIS A 479 -0.85 -14.96 -38.24
C HIS A 479 -1.79 -14.25 -39.21
N PRO A 480 -2.64 -13.31 -38.76
CA PRO A 480 -3.50 -12.54 -39.64
C PRO A 480 -2.68 -11.74 -40.68
N GLU A 481 -3.23 -11.55 -41.87
CA GLU A 481 -2.56 -10.81 -42.95
C GLU A 481 -3.38 -9.57 -43.34
N ASP A 482 -2.71 -8.56 -43.90
CA ASP A 482 -3.34 -7.30 -44.33
C ASP A 482 -4.58 -7.49 -45.21
N ASP A 483 -4.56 -8.52 -46.07
CA ASP A 483 -5.61 -8.82 -47.03
C ASP A 483 -6.84 -9.52 -46.44
N GLY A 484 -6.88 -9.69 -45.11
CA GLY A 484 -7.96 -10.37 -44.39
C GLY A 484 -7.81 -11.89 -44.33
N GLY A 485 -6.76 -12.45 -44.96
CA GLY A 485 -6.38 -13.84 -44.81
C GLY A 485 -5.54 -14.10 -43.55
N TYR A 486 -4.93 -15.28 -43.50
CA TYR A 486 -3.95 -15.64 -42.48
C TYR A 486 -2.91 -16.62 -43.01
N THR A 487 -1.76 -16.68 -42.36
CA THR A 487 -0.75 -17.72 -42.53
C THR A 487 -0.64 -18.59 -41.28
N ILE A 488 0.06 -19.73 -41.41
CA ILE A 488 0.26 -20.69 -40.31
C ILE A 488 1.66 -20.47 -39.72
N PRO A 489 1.78 -20.10 -38.44
CA PRO A 489 3.06 -19.99 -37.75
C PRO A 489 3.79 -21.34 -37.67
N GLU A 490 5.12 -21.29 -37.65
CA GLU A 490 5.94 -22.49 -37.35
C GLU A 490 5.73 -22.90 -35.89
N GLY A 491 5.79 -24.20 -35.59
CA GLY A 491 5.65 -24.70 -34.22
C GLY A 491 4.23 -25.12 -33.83
N ASN A 492 3.22 -24.91 -34.67
CA ASN A 492 1.90 -25.51 -34.47
C ASN A 492 1.96 -27.04 -34.44
N LEU A 493 1.02 -27.66 -33.70
CA LEU A 493 1.02 -29.09 -33.40
C LEU A 493 0.98 -29.97 -34.66
N PHE A 494 0.34 -29.48 -35.72
CA PHE A 494 0.20 -30.19 -36.98
C PHE A 494 0.62 -29.35 -38.17
N THR A 495 1.14 -30.02 -39.19
CA THR A 495 1.53 -29.43 -40.48
C THR A 495 0.39 -29.43 -41.51
N GLY A 496 -0.68 -30.19 -41.26
CA GLY A 496 -1.77 -30.44 -42.22
C GLY A 496 -1.45 -31.55 -43.23
N ALA A 497 -0.22 -32.08 -43.22
CA ALA A 497 0.27 -33.10 -44.15
C ALA A 497 0.33 -34.51 -43.55
N GLU A 498 0.03 -34.66 -42.26
CA GLU A 498 -0.01 -35.94 -41.55
C GLU A 498 -0.93 -36.93 -42.27
N ASP A 499 -0.53 -38.21 -42.29
CA ASP A 499 -1.24 -39.31 -42.98
C ASP A 499 -1.59 -39.04 -44.47
N GLY A 500 -0.81 -38.20 -45.14
CA GLY A 500 -1.02 -37.85 -46.55
C GLY A 500 -1.96 -36.67 -46.77
N GLY A 501 -2.32 -35.95 -45.70
CA GLY A 501 -3.05 -34.69 -45.70
C GLY A 501 -4.56 -34.80 -45.52
N GLY A 502 -5.17 -33.72 -45.02
CA GLY A 502 -6.62 -33.62 -44.78
C GLY A 502 -7.11 -34.38 -43.54
N LYS A 503 -6.18 -34.78 -42.66
CA LYS A 503 -6.45 -35.43 -41.37
C LYS A 503 -6.17 -34.56 -40.15
N THR A 504 -5.58 -33.40 -40.39
CA THR A 504 -5.14 -32.48 -39.36
C THR A 504 -5.41 -31.06 -39.82
N ARG A 505 -5.69 -30.17 -38.87
CA ARG A 505 -5.80 -28.73 -39.08
C ARG A 505 -4.48 -28.07 -38.67
N PRO A 506 -3.73 -27.44 -39.59
CA PRO A 506 -2.46 -26.80 -39.27
C PRO A 506 -2.61 -25.56 -38.36
N GLU A 507 -3.83 -25.04 -38.19
CA GLU A 507 -4.13 -23.93 -37.29
C GLU A 507 -4.06 -24.33 -35.80
N ILE A 508 -4.04 -25.62 -35.48
CA ILE A 508 -4.04 -26.11 -34.09
C ILE A 508 -2.65 -25.95 -33.47
N TYR A 509 -2.55 -25.11 -32.44
CA TYR A 509 -1.37 -25.00 -31.58
C TYR A 509 -1.46 -25.98 -30.41
N ALA A 510 -2.61 -26.03 -29.73
CA ALA A 510 -2.86 -27.00 -28.68
C ALA A 510 -4.26 -27.61 -28.81
N MET A 511 -4.40 -28.87 -28.39
CA MET A 511 -5.66 -29.62 -28.50
C MET A 511 -6.04 -30.34 -27.22
N GLY A 512 -7.26 -30.87 -27.17
CA GLY A 512 -7.71 -31.69 -26.07
C GLY A 512 -8.13 -30.87 -24.86
N PHE A 513 -8.84 -29.76 -25.08
CA PHE A 513 -9.46 -28.95 -24.04
C PHE A 513 -10.98 -29.13 -24.02
N ARG A 514 -11.59 -28.94 -22.85
CA ARG A 514 -13.05 -28.95 -22.69
C ARG A 514 -13.64 -27.57 -22.97
N ASN A 515 -13.17 -26.56 -22.24
CA ASN A 515 -13.60 -25.18 -22.33
C ASN A 515 -12.48 -24.27 -21.77
N PRO A 516 -11.40 -24.07 -22.55
CA PRO A 516 -10.28 -23.21 -22.18
C PRO A 516 -10.78 -21.75 -22.18
N PHE A 517 -11.26 -21.26 -21.04
CA PHE A 517 -12.22 -20.16 -21.01
C PHE A 517 -11.55 -18.80 -21.24
N THR A 518 -10.54 -18.49 -20.44
CA THR A 518 -9.61 -17.38 -20.70
C THR A 518 -8.24 -17.91 -21.09
N ILE A 519 -7.52 -17.09 -21.86
CA ILE A 519 -6.10 -17.27 -22.18
C ILE A 519 -5.39 -15.92 -22.01
N SER A 520 -4.09 -15.96 -21.76
CA SER A 520 -3.20 -14.81 -21.81
C SER A 520 -1.83 -15.26 -22.32
N TYR A 521 -1.16 -14.44 -23.10
CA TYR A 521 0.18 -14.69 -23.59
C TYR A 521 1.19 -13.90 -22.76
N ASP A 522 2.22 -14.60 -22.29
CA ASP A 522 3.35 -14.05 -21.56
C ASP A 522 4.52 -13.89 -22.54
N ASP A 523 4.69 -12.66 -23.06
CA ASP A 523 5.71 -12.32 -24.05
C ASP A 523 7.13 -12.51 -23.50
N ALA A 524 7.36 -12.17 -22.23
CA ALA A 524 8.68 -12.26 -21.61
C ALA A 524 9.19 -13.71 -21.58
N ASN A 525 8.28 -14.67 -21.36
CA ASN A 525 8.62 -16.07 -21.20
C ASN A 525 8.20 -16.99 -22.37
N ASP A 526 7.66 -16.44 -23.46
CA ASP A 526 7.14 -17.17 -24.64
C ASP A 526 6.21 -18.32 -24.23
N ALA A 527 5.18 -17.98 -23.44
CA ALA A 527 4.28 -18.97 -22.86
C ALA A 527 2.81 -18.55 -23.02
N LEU A 528 1.97 -19.47 -23.48
CA LEU A 528 0.52 -19.28 -23.45
C LEU A 528 -0.07 -19.86 -22.17
N LEU A 529 -0.79 -19.04 -21.44
CA LEU A 529 -1.45 -19.34 -20.18
C LEU A 529 -2.92 -19.65 -20.45
N VAL A 530 -3.44 -20.77 -19.93
CA VAL A 530 -4.78 -21.27 -20.28
C VAL A 530 -5.50 -21.83 -19.07
N ALA A 531 -6.70 -21.31 -18.78
CA ALA A 531 -7.59 -21.85 -17.75
C ALA A 531 -8.67 -22.75 -18.38
N ASP A 532 -8.65 -24.07 -18.12
CA ASP A 532 -9.63 -25.01 -18.66
C ASP A 532 -10.66 -25.50 -17.62
N TYR A 533 -11.94 -25.36 -17.95
CA TYR A 533 -13.04 -25.84 -17.14
C TYR A 533 -13.20 -27.36 -17.27
N GLY A 534 -13.10 -28.05 -16.13
CA GLY A 534 -13.38 -29.45 -15.94
C GLY A 534 -14.84 -29.91 -16.03
N PRO A 535 -15.09 -31.23 -16.02
CA PRO A 535 -16.42 -31.80 -16.01
C PRO A 535 -17.12 -31.69 -14.63
N ASP A 536 -18.42 -31.94 -14.57
CA ASP A 536 -19.24 -31.59 -13.40
C ASP A 536 -19.32 -32.63 -12.26
N ALA A 537 -18.73 -33.82 -12.44
CA ALA A 537 -18.79 -34.89 -11.45
C ALA A 537 -18.19 -34.45 -10.10
N SER A 538 -18.98 -34.45 -9.03
CA SER A 538 -18.50 -34.04 -7.71
C SER A 538 -17.71 -35.11 -6.96
N THR A 539 -17.75 -36.38 -7.41
CA THR A 539 -17.04 -37.50 -6.79
C THR A 539 -16.54 -38.46 -7.86
N PRO A 540 -15.38 -39.11 -7.63
CA PRO A 540 -14.86 -40.10 -8.58
C PRO A 540 -15.76 -41.34 -8.63
N ASN A 541 -15.81 -41.99 -9.79
CA ASN A 541 -16.53 -43.23 -9.99
C ASN A 541 -15.63 -44.25 -10.72
N PRO A 542 -15.27 -45.40 -10.10
CA PRO A 542 -14.40 -46.40 -10.71
C PRO A 542 -14.90 -46.98 -12.05
N LEU A 543 -16.17 -46.80 -12.39
CA LEU A 543 -16.78 -47.25 -13.65
C LEU A 543 -16.88 -46.14 -14.72
N ARG A 544 -16.51 -44.89 -14.38
CA ARG A 544 -16.64 -43.74 -15.29
C ARG A 544 -15.37 -42.88 -15.36
N GLY A 545 -14.68 -42.63 -14.25
CA GLY A 545 -13.46 -41.81 -14.19
C GLY A 545 -13.33 -40.97 -12.93
N PRO A 546 -12.40 -40.00 -12.91
CA PRO A 546 -12.18 -39.10 -11.77
C PRO A 546 -13.35 -38.15 -11.51
N ALA A 547 -13.31 -37.44 -10.37
CA ALA A 547 -14.13 -36.25 -10.17
C ALA A 547 -13.71 -35.14 -11.15
N GLY A 548 -14.54 -34.10 -11.26
CA GLY A 548 -14.26 -32.92 -12.05
C GLY A 548 -13.04 -32.17 -11.54
N LEU A 549 -12.02 -32.07 -12.39
CA LEU A 549 -10.83 -31.27 -12.17
C LEU A 549 -10.76 -30.15 -13.19
N VAL A 550 -10.41 -28.97 -12.71
CA VAL A 550 -10.12 -27.77 -13.49
C VAL A 550 -8.62 -27.53 -13.53
N GLU A 551 -8.15 -26.79 -14.52
CA GLU A 551 -6.72 -26.74 -14.86
C GLU A 551 -6.25 -25.32 -15.18
N GLN A 552 -5.07 -24.97 -14.69
CA GLN A 552 -4.25 -23.86 -15.18
C GLN A 552 -3.05 -24.47 -15.92
N ASN A 553 -2.97 -24.20 -17.22
CA ASN A 553 -1.96 -24.74 -18.11
C ASN A 553 -0.99 -23.63 -18.51
N ARG A 554 0.31 -23.95 -18.52
CA ARG A 554 1.36 -23.12 -19.10
C ARG A 554 1.93 -23.83 -20.32
N ILE A 555 1.71 -23.26 -21.51
CA ILE A 555 1.99 -23.88 -22.81
C ILE A 555 3.17 -23.18 -23.47
N VAL A 556 4.37 -23.73 -23.27
CA VAL A 556 5.60 -23.28 -23.95
C VAL A 556 5.89 -24.03 -25.26
N GLU A 557 5.20 -25.16 -25.48
CA GLU A 557 5.29 -25.95 -26.71
C GLU A 557 3.91 -26.52 -27.06
N ALA A 558 3.63 -26.62 -28.36
CA ALA A 558 2.40 -27.22 -28.88
C ALA A 558 2.15 -28.64 -28.33
N GLY A 559 0.91 -28.94 -27.93
CA GLY A 559 0.60 -30.17 -27.18
C GLY A 559 -0.85 -30.64 -27.21
N ASN A 560 -1.06 -31.84 -26.67
CA ASN A 560 -2.40 -32.41 -26.40
C ASN A 560 -2.63 -32.45 -24.89
N TYR A 561 -3.73 -31.87 -24.42
CA TYR A 561 -4.09 -31.72 -23.00
C TYR A 561 -5.16 -32.73 -22.55
N GLY A 562 -5.45 -33.72 -23.40
CA GLY A 562 -6.01 -35.00 -22.97
C GLY A 562 -7.54 -35.11 -23.02
N TRP A 563 -8.30 -34.01 -22.98
CA TRP A 563 -9.77 -34.10 -23.09
C TRP A 563 -10.19 -34.69 -24.45
N PRO A 564 -11.15 -35.64 -24.50
CA PRO A 564 -12.02 -36.10 -23.43
C PRO A 564 -11.57 -37.41 -22.75
N TYR A 565 -10.34 -37.85 -22.99
CA TYR A 565 -9.82 -39.14 -22.51
C TYR A 565 -9.18 -39.05 -21.13
N CYS A 566 -8.52 -37.94 -20.83
CA CYS A 566 -7.74 -37.69 -19.62
C CYS A 566 -8.02 -36.29 -19.06
N VAL A 567 -7.72 -36.06 -17.79
CA VAL A 567 -7.86 -34.77 -17.10
C VAL A 567 -6.88 -34.68 -15.92
N GLY A 568 -6.56 -33.45 -15.50
CA GLY A 568 -5.64 -33.14 -14.41
C GLY A 568 -4.27 -33.76 -14.68
N PRO A 569 -3.66 -34.47 -13.72
CA PRO A 569 -2.33 -35.06 -13.86
C PRO A 569 -2.36 -36.33 -14.72
N ASN A 570 -2.92 -36.24 -15.92
CA ASN A 570 -3.16 -37.33 -16.85
C ASN A 570 -3.95 -38.51 -16.26
N THR A 571 -5.00 -38.20 -15.47
CA THR A 571 -5.88 -39.23 -14.92
C THR A 571 -6.90 -39.68 -15.98
N PRO A 572 -6.94 -40.97 -16.36
CA PRO A 572 -7.81 -41.43 -17.44
C PRO A 572 -9.27 -41.58 -17.02
N PHE A 573 -10.19 -41.24 -17.92
CA PHE A 573 -11.58 -41.70 -17.85
C PHE A 573 -11.70 -43.18 -18.25
N ILE A 574 -12.89 -43.75 -18.01
CA ILE A 574 -13.23 -45.11 -18.42
C ILE A 574 -14.06 -45.05 -19.70
N ASP A 575 -13.64 -45.82 -20.70
CA ASP A 575 -14.39 -46.02 -21.93
C ASP A 575 -15.76 -46.64 -21.60
N PHE A 576 -16.82 -45.85 -21.72
CA PHE A 576 -18.16 -46.23 -21.29
C PHE A 576 -19.10 -46.31 -22.48
N ASP A 577 -19.62 -47.51 -22.75
CA ASP A 577 -20.57 -47.73 -23.84
C ASP A 577 -21.96 -47.25 -23.41
N PHE A 578 -22.40 -46.11 -23.98
CA PHE A 578 -23.71 -45.51 -23.72
C PHE A 578 -24.90 -46.28 -24.32
N ALA A 579 -24.67 -47.20 -25.26
CA ALA A 579 -25.70 -48.04 -25.82
C ALA A 579 -26.00 -49.24 -24.91
N THR A 580 -24.97 -49.82 -24.29
CA THR A 580 -25.11 -51.01 -23.43
C THR A 580 -25.07 -50.72 -21.94
N GLY A 581 -24.53 -49.57 -21.54
CA GLY A 581 -24.29 -49.18 -20.14
C GLY A 581 -23.13 -49.92 -19.48
N VAL A 582 -22.20 -50.47 -20.28
CA VAL A 582 -21.06 -51.28 -19.81
C VAL A 582 -19.79 -50.45 -19.88
N SER A 583 -19.03 -50.45 -18.78
CA SER A 583 -17.70 -49.85 -18.71
C SER A 583 -16.62 -50.80 -19.24
N GLY A 584 -15.76 -50.29 -20.10
CA GLY A 584 -14.60 -50.94 -20.68
C GLY A 584 -13.31 -50.69 -19.87
N ALA A 585 -12.19 -50.51 -20.58
CA ALA A 585 -10.91 -50.19 -19.98
C ALA A 585 -10.76 -48.68 -19.74
N ALA A 586 -9.81 -48.30 -18.88
CA ALA A 586 -9.36 -46.92 -18.81
C ALA A 586 -8.64 -46.54 -20.12
N PHE A 587 -8.77 -45.28 -20.54
CA PHE A 587 -8.00 -44.76 -21.67
C PHE A 587 -6.50 -44.74 -21.37
N ASP A 588 -5.68 -44.79 -22.43
CA ASP A 588 -4.22 -44.69 -22.33
C ASP A 588 -3.79 -43.24 -22.63
N CYS A 589 -3.54 -42.46 -21.59
CA CYS A 589 -3.14 -41.05 -21.73
C CYS A 589 -1.79 -40.87 -22.46
N ALA A 590 -0.91 -41.88 -22.44
CA ALA A 590 0.37 -41.82 -23.13
C ALA A 590 0.26 -42.14 -24.64
N SER A 591 -0.85 -42.72 -25.07
CA SER A 591 -1.12 -43.02 -26.48
C SER A 591 -2.64 -43.07 -26.75
N PRO A 592 -3.36 -41.93 -26.65
CA PRO A 592 -4.80 -41.93 -26.80
C PRO A 592 -5.23 -42.36 -28.21
N VAL A 593 -6.32 -43.11 -28.28
CA VAL A 593 -6.87 -43.64 -29.53
C VAL A 593 -8.27 -43.07 -29.72
N ASN A 594 -8.48 -42.40 -30.85
CA ASN A 594 -9.77 -41.85 -31.25
C ASN A 594 -10.39 -42.71 -32.35
N ASP A 595 -11.11 -43.74 -31.95
CA ASP A 595 -11.86 -44.65 -32.82
C ASP A 595 -13.36 -44.31 -32.94
N SER A 596 -13.76 -43.12 -32.43
CA SER A 596 -15.13 -42.62 -32.55
C SER A 596 -15.62 -42.63 -34.00
N PRO A 597 -16.89 -42.99 -34.24
CA PRO A 597 -17.49 -42.89 -35.56
C PRO A 597 -17.63 -41.44 -36.07
N ASN A 598 -17.45 -40.44 -35.19
CA ASN A 598 -17.49 -39.02 -35.54
C ASN A 598 -16.09 -38.43 -35.79
N ASN A 599 -15.01 -39.20 -35.62
CA ASN A 599 -13.64 -38.74 -35.89
C ASN A 599 -13.36 -38.69 -37.40
N THR A 600 -12.94 -37.52 -37.87
CA THR A 600 -12.50 -37.30 -39.27
C THR A 600 -10.99 -37.19 -39.40
N GLY A 601 -10.27 -37.00 -38.29
CA GLY A 601 -8.83 -36.79 -38.21
C GLY A 601 -8.00 -38.06 -38.08
N LEU A 602 -6.91 -37.96 -37.32
CA LEU A 602 -6.02 -39.05 -36.94
C LEU A 602 -6.68 -39.95 -35.90
N THR A 603 -6.39 -41.25 -35.97
CA THR A 603 -6.84 -42.21 -34.95
C THR A 603 -5.86 -42.30 -33.79
N GLN A 604 -4.55 -42.22 -34.04
CA GLN A 604 -3.54 -42.17 -32.98
C GLN A 604 -3.24 -40.71 -32.66
N LEU A 605 -3.44 -40.32 -31.39
CA LEU A 605 -3.23 -38.95 -30.94
C LEU A 605 -1.86 -38.80 -30.26
N PRO A 606 -1.32 -37.57 -30.19
CA PRO A 606 -0.20 -37.26 -29.32
C PRO A 606 -0.50 -37.60 -27.84
N PRO A 607 0.52 -37.91 -27.02
CA PRO A 607 0.32 -38.13 -25.59
C PRO A 607 -0.29 -36.91 -24.91
N ALA A 608 -1.11 -37.13 -23.89
CA ALA A 608 -1.63 -36.08 -23.04
C ALA A 608 -0.52 -35.47 -22.17
N GLN A 609 -0.56 -34.15 -21.97
CA GLN A 609 0.35 -33.38 -21.13
C GLN A 609 -0.34 -33.01 -19.82
N GLU A 610 0.44 -32.91 -18.76
CA GLU A 610 -0.04 -32.54 -17.42
C GLU A 610 -0.13 -31.01 -17.30
N PRO A 611 -1.21 -30.45 -16.73
CA PRO A 611 -1.33 -29.03 -16.42
C PRO A 611 -0.36 -28.62 -15.32
N LEU A 612 -0.11 -27.31 -15.18
CA LEU A 612 0.76 -26.80 -14.12
C LEU A 612 0.08 -26.85 -12.75
N VAL A 613 -1.17 -26.39 -12.68
CA VAL A 613 -1.99 -26.42 -11.46
C VAL A 613 -3.35 -27.05 -11.78
N TRP A 614 -3.84 -27.92 -10.90
CA TRP A 614 -5.15 -28.56 -11.06
C TRP A 614 -5.83 -28.78 -9.71
N TYR A 615 -7.15 -28.58 -9.69
CA TYR A 615 -7.95 -28.69 -8.47
C TYR A 615 -9.40 -29.02 -8.80
N GLY A 616 -10.22 -29.23 -7.79
CA GLY A 616 -11.64 -29.55 -7.98
C GLY A 616 -12.52 -29.00 -6.86
N LYS A 617 -13.83 -29.23 -6.97
CA LYS A 617 -14.86 -28.59 -6.13
C LYS A 617 -14.76 -28.91 -4.63
N SER A 618 -14.15 -30.03 -4.27
CA SER A 618 -14.09 -30.55 -2.89
C SER A 618 -12.73 -30.32 -2.19
N GLY A 619 -11.82 -29.54 -2.78
CA GLY A 619 -10.51 -29.25 -2.20
C GLY A 619 -9.61 -30.48 -2.04
N GLU A 620 -9.92 -31.59 -2.72
CA GLU A 620 -9.23 -32.89 -2.61
C GLU A 620 -7.73 -32.83 -2.97
N HIS A 621 -7.30 -31.76 -3.65
CA HIS A 621 -5.93 -31.51 -4.08
C HIS A 621 -5.20 -30.43 -3.26
N SER A 622 -5.82 -29.95 -2.17
CA SER A 622 -5.21 -29.00 -1.22
C SER A 622 -3.91 -29.49 -0.57
N ALA A 623 -3.51 -30.75 -0.74
CA ALA A 623 -2.18 -31.19 -0.28
C ALA A 623 -1.04 -30.75 -1.21
N LEU A 624 -1.32 -30.52 -2.50
CA LEU A 624 -0.33 -30.06 -3.50
C LEU A 624 -0.38 -28.54 -3.67
N PHE A 625 -1.59 -27.97 -3.62
CA PHE A 625 -1.86 -26.54 -3.76
C PHE A 625 -2.72 -26.09 -2.57
N PRO A 626 -2.18 -26.07 -1.34
CA PRO A 626 -2.96 -25.79 -0.13
C PRO A 626 -3.58 -24.39 -0.09
N GLU A 627 -3.04 -23.45 -0.87
CA GLU A 627 -3.53 -22.08 -1.04
C GLU A 627 -4.85 -22.04 -1.82
N ILE A 628 -5.15 -23.07 -2.61
CA ILE A 628 -6.39 -23.21 -3.37
C ILE A 628 -7.40 -24.04 -2.57
N SER A 629 -8.39 -23.37 -1.99
CA SER A 629 -9.43 -23.97 -1.15
C SER A 629 -10.46 -24.80 -1.92
N GLY A 630 -10.49 -24.70 -3.26
CA GLY A 630 -11.37 -25.42 -4.16
C GLY A 630 -11.85 -24.53 -5.32
N GLY A 631 -12.74 -25.09 -6.13
CA GLY A 631 -13.37 -24.36 -7.24
C GLY A 631 -13.78 -25.28 -8.40
N GLY A 632 -14.45 -24.72 -9.38
CA GLY A 632 -14.91 -25.41 -10.58
C GLY A 632 -14.93 -24.52 -11.84
N ALA A 633 -14.40 -23.31 -11.75
CA ALA A 633 -14.50 -22.26 -12.75
C ALA A 633 -13.20 -21.42 -12.77
N PRO A 634 -12.06 -22.02 -13.16
CA PRO A 634 -10.78 -21.31 -13.19
C PRO A 634 -10.81 -20.24 -14.28
N MET A 635 -10.14 -19.15 -14.00
CA MET A 635 -9.81 -18.13 -14.98
C MET A 635 -8.31 -17.85 -14.87
N THR A 636 -7.71 -17.57 -16.02
CA THR A 636 -6.37 -17.02 -16.14
C THR A 636 -6.47 -15.57 -16.57
N GLY A 637 -5.59 -14.73 -16.02
CA GLY A 637 -5.37 -13.36 -16.46
C GLY A 637 -3.89 -13.14 -16.82
N PRO A 638 -3.45 -11.88 -16.86
CA PRO A 638 -2.15 -11.50 -17.38
C PRO A 638 -1.00 -11.84 -16.42
N VAL A 639 0.21 -11.85 -16.97
CA VAL A 639 1.46 -11.72 -16.21
C VAL A 639 1.81 -10.24 -16.16
N TYR A 640 2.19 -9.74 -14.98
CA TYR A 640 2.67 -8.36 -14.88
C TYR A 640 4.14 -8.27 -15.32
N ASP A 641 4.43 -7.35 -16.23
CA ASP A 641 5.78 -7.00 -16.68
C ASP A 641 6.10 -5.59 -16.16
N TYR A 642 7.02 -5.50 -15.20
CA TYR A 642 7.35 -4.23 -14.57
C TYR A 642 8.22 -3.37 -15.48
N ASP A 643 7.70 -2.20 -15.88
CA ASP A 643 8.47 -1.19 -16.61
C ASP A 643 9.00 -0.11 -15.65
N GLU A 644 10.31 -0.12 -15.40
CA GLU A 644 11.00 0.89 -14.59
C GLU A 644 10.86 2.31 -15.18
N ASP A 645 10.80 2.43 -16.51
CA ASP A 645 10.77 3.69 -17.25
C ASP A 645 9.35 4.25 -17.42
N LEU A 646 8.32 3.48 -17.06
CA LEU A 646 6.93 3.93 -17.11
C LEU A 646 6.65 5.00 -16.05
N ASP A 647 6.37 6.22 -16.49
CA ASP A 647 5.96 7.35 -15.65
C ASP A 647 4.46 7.23 -15.33
N SER A 648 4.14 6.52 -14.26
CA SER A 648 2.77 6.29 -13.78
C SER A 648 2.73 6.24 -12.27
N ASP A 649 1.80 6.99 -11.69
CA ASP A 649 1.53 7.03 -10.24
C ASP A 649 0.66 5.85 -9.77
N THR A 650 0.15 5.01 -10.68
CA THR A 650 -0.77 3.90 -10.37
C THR A 650 -0.22 2.52 -10.72
N LYS A 651 0.97 2.46 -11.33
CA LYS A 651 1.58 1.19 -11.77
C LYS A 651 1.92 0.30 -10.57
N PHE A 652 1.76 -1.01 -10.74
CA PHE A 652 2.12 -1.95 -9.70
C PHE A 652 3.65 -1.94 -9.44
N PRO A 653 4.08 -2.27 -8.21
CA PRO A 653 5.50 -2.28 -7.87
C PRO A 653 6.21 -3.52 -8.46
N GLU A 654 7.54 -3.45 -8.58
CA GLU A 654 8.42 -4.51 -9.11
C GLU A 654 8.21 -5.87 -8.42
N TYR A 655 7.70 -5.90 -7.18
CA TYR A 655 7.27 -7.13 -6.52
C TYR A 655 6.38 -8.02 -7.40
N TYR A 656 5.48 -7.43 -8.20
CA TYR A 656 4.57 -8.20 -9.06
C TYR A 656 5.18 -8.65 -10.38
N ASP A 657 6.41 -8.25 -10.69
CA ASP A 657 7.09 -8.63 -11.94
C ASP A 657 7.11 -10.17 -12.09
N ASP A 658 6.84 -10.64 -13.31
CA ASP A 658 6.69 -12.06 -13.66
C ASP A 658 5.59 -12.83 -12.89
N LYS A 659 4.73 -12.16 -12.10
CA LYS A 659 3.63 -12.84 -11.39
C LYS A 659 2.42 -13.02 -12.29
N TRP A 660 2.00 -14.27 -12.42
CA TRP A 660 0.81 -14.64 -13.19
C TRP A 660 -0.46 -14.49 -12.36
N PHE A 661 -1.36 -13.59 -12.75
CA PHE A 661 -2.65 -13.41 -12.10
C PHE A 661 -3.67 -14.48 -12.53
N VAL A 662 -4.29 -15.11 -11.53
CA VAL A 662 -5.33 -16.12 -11.71
C VAL A 662 -6.49 -15.87 -10.77
N PHE A 663 -7.69 -16.23 -11.18
CA PHE A 663 -8.90 -15.97 -10.39
C PHE A 663 -9.95 -17.07 -10.61
N GLU A 664 -10.96 -17.08 -9.75
CA GLU A 664 -11.98 -18.12 -9.75
C GLU A 664 -13.38 -17.49 -9.70
N TYR A 665 -14.13 -17.71 -10.78
CA TYR A 665 -15.44 -17.10 -10.99
C TYR A 665 -16.49 -17.51 -9.96
N GLY A 666 -16.56 -18.79 -9.58
CA GLY A 666 -17.55 -19.34 -8.66
C GLY A 666 -17.11 -19.44 -7.19
N ALA A 667 -15.82 -19.27 -6.90
CA ALA A 667 -15.21 -19.26 -5.57
C ALA A 667 -14.73 -17.85 -5.17
N GLU A 668 -14.85 -16.88 -6.08
CA GLU A 668 -14.84 -15.44 -5.82
C GLU A 668 -13.50 -14.94 -5.22
N TRP A 669 -12.37 -15.41 -5.77
CA TRP A 669 -11.04 -15.01 -5.32
C TRP A 669 -10.10 -14.63 -6.47
N TYR A 670 -9.09 -13.83 -6.14
CA TYR A 670 -7.91 -13.50 -6.95
C TYR A 670 -6.63 -13.99 -6.26
N LYS A 671 -5.68 -14.50 -7.05
CA LYS A 671 -4.38 -14.99 -6.61
C LYS A 671 -3.31 -14.70 -7.66
N THR A 672 -2.05 -14.79 -7.25
CA THR A 672 -0.90 -14.82 -8.15
C THR A 672 -0.21 -16.18 -8.09
N ILE A 673 0.41 -16.59 -9.20
CA ILE A 673 1.31 -17.75 -9.28
C ILE A 673 2.70 -17.22 -9.66
N SER A 674 3.71 -17.53 -8.85
CA SER A 674 5.11 -17.32 -9.20
C SER A 674 5.75 -18.64 -9.61
N LEU A 675 6.63 -18.60 -10.62
CA LEU A 675 7.29 -19.77 -11.17
C LEU A 675 8.79 -19.76 -10.83
N MET A 676 9.36 -20.95 -10.71
CA MET A 676 10.79 -21.12 -10.58
C MET A 676 11.48 -20.64 -11.87
N ALA A 677 12.35 -19.64 -11.78
CA ALA A 677 13.22 -19.21 -12.86
C ALA A 677 14.48 -20.11 -12.93
N GLU A 678 14.97 -20.57 -11.78
CA GLU A 678 16.13 -21.43 -11.66
C GLU A 678 15.83 -22.76 -10.94
N ALA A 679 16.65 -23.78 -11.20
CA ALA A 679 16.54 -25.05 -10.49
C ALA A 679 16.95 -24.92 -9.02
N ALA A 680 16.17 -25.50 -8.11
CA ALA A 680 16.44 -25.58 -6.68
C ALA A 680 16.69 -27.04 -6.26
N PRO A 681 17.92 -27.56 -6.39
CA PRO A 681 18.25 -28.92 -5.99
C PRO A 681 18.21 -29.07 -4.46
N SER A 682 17.70 -30.21 -3.97
CA SER A 682 17.76 -30.55 -2.55
C SER A 682 17.94 -32.06 -2.34
N ASP A 683 18.73 -32.42 -1.33
CA ASP A 683 18.84 -33.79 -0.82
C ASP A 683 17.77 -34.09 0.26
N ARG A 684 17.07 -33.05 0.75
CA ARG A 684 16.12 -33.14 1.86
C ARG A 684 14.66 -33.01 1.41
N PHE A 685 14.41 -32.18 0.41
CA PHE A 685 13.09 -31.86 -0.12
C PHE A 685 12.99 -32.25 -1.60
N THR A 686 11.76 -32.24 -2.13
CA THR A 686 11.55 -32.44 -3.57
C THR A 686 12.28 -31.34 -4.35
N PRO A 687 13.22 -31.67 -5.26
CA PRO A 687 13.87 -30.69 -6.12
C PRO A 687 12.83 -29.95 -6.96
N ALA A 688 13.07 -28.67 -7.21
CA ALA A 688 12.27 -27.88 -8.15
C ALA A 688 13.12 -27.55 -9.39
N GLU A 689 12.49 -27.56 -10.56
CA GLU A 689 13.07 -27.23 -11.85
C GLU A 689 12.48 -25.91 -12.39
N PRO A 690 13.13 -25.23 -13.34
CA PRO A 690 12.56 -24.04 -13.97
C PRO A 690 11.17 -24.32 -14.57
N GLY A 691 10.22 -23.44 -14.31
CA GLY A 691 8.82 -23.56 -14.70
C GLY A 691 7.93 -24.31 -13.71
N ASP A 692 8.50 -24.91 -12.65
CA ASP A 692 7.69 -25.43 -11.53
C ASP A 692 7.07 -24.27 -10.73
N VAL A 693 5.97 -24.54 -10.02
CA VAL A 693 5.36 -23.56 -9.11
C VAL A 693 6.31 -23.25 -7.95
N GLN A 694 6.66 -21.97 -7.81
CA GLN A 694 7.37 -21.44 -6.65
C GLN A 694 6.39 -21.22 -5.51
N SER A 695 5.39 -20.35 -5.71
CA SER A 695 4.39 -19.96 -4.73
C SER A 695 3.04 -19.65 -5.39
N ILE A 696 1.98 -19.69 -4.59
CA ILE A 696 0.64 -19.21 -4.95
C ILE A 696 0.20 -18.27 -3.84
N ASN A 697 -0.06 -17.00 -4.11
CA ASN A 697 -0.35 -16.01 -3.07
C ASN A 697 -1.72 -15.37 -3.30
N SER A 698 -2.42 -15.04 -2.23
CA SER A 698 -3.67 -14.26 -2.33
C SER A 698 -3.38 -12.86 -2.86
N PHE A 699 -4.31 -12.31 -3.64
CA PHE A 699 -4.26 -10.92 -4.08
C PHE A 699 -5.57 -10.23 -3.70
N LEU A 700 -5.47 -9.21 -2.84
CA LEU A 700 -6.61 -8.46 -2.28
C LEU A 700 -7.74 -9.36 -1.73
N PRO A 701 -7.47 -10.33 -0.83
CA PRO A 701 -8.48 -11.22 -0.27
C PRO A 701 -9.54 -10.51 0.58
N GLY A 702 -9.27 -9.27 1.02
CA GLY A 702 -10.24 -8.41 1.71
C GLY A 702 -11.24 -7.73 0.76
N LEU A 703 -10.89 -7.63 -0.53
CA LEU A 703 -11.76 -7.04 -1.53
C LEU A 703 -12.86 -8.04 -1.91
N THR A 704 -14.11 -7.58 -1.87
CA THR A 704 -15.25 -8.43 -2.27
C THR A 704 -15.38 -8.47 -3.79
N TRP A 705 -15.23 -9.67 -4.35
CA TRP A 705 -15.53 -10.00 -5.74
C TRP A 705 -16.86 -10.74 -5.81
N ASN A 706 -17.69 -10.45 -6.82
CA ASN A 706 -18.90 -11.24 -7.05
C ASN A 706 -18.63 -12.43 -7.98
N SER A 707 -17.87 -12.21 -9.05
CA SER A 707 -17.54 -13.22 -10.06
C SER A 707 -16.44 -12.67 -10.99
N PRO A 708 -15.15 -12.70 -10.58
CA PRO A 708 -14.08 -12.18 -11.42
C PRO A 708 -14.00 -12.98 -12.73
N PHE A 709 -13.91 -12.28 -13.86
CA PHE A 709 -14.27 -12.86 -15.16
C PHE A 709 -13.24 -12.68 -16.27
N ASP A 710 -12.66 -11.49 -16.39
CA ASP A 710 -11.59 -11.18 -17.33
C ASP A 710 -10.70 -10.09 -16.73
N ALA A 711 -9.44 -10.06 -17.11
CA ALA A 711 -8.46 -9.10 -16.60
C ALA A 711 -7.35 -8.82 -17.63
N GLU A 712 -6.83 -7.59 -17.66
CA GLU A 712 -5.72 -7.19 -18.52
C GLU A 712 -4.98 -5.99 -17.90
N PHE A 713 -3.67 -5.88 -18.09
CA PHE A 713 -2.92 -4.68 -17.68
C PHE A 713 -3.05 -3.57 -18.73
N GLY A 714 -3.25 -2.34 -18.26
CA GLY A 714 -3.26 -1.16 -19.12
C GLY A 714 -1.87 -0.59 -19.37
N PRO A 715 -1.74 0.35 -20.33
CA PRO A 715 -0.47 1.03 -20.62
C PRO A 715 0.02 1.94 -19.47
N ASP A 716 -0.82 2.16 -18.45
CA ASP A 716 -0.52 2.87 -17.21
C ASP A 716 0.02 1.95 -16.11
N GLY A 717 0.10 0.63 -16.35
CA GLY A 717 0.56 -0.36 -15.36
C GLY A 717 -0.48 -0.72 -14.31
N SER A 718 -1.74 -0.29 -14.47
CA SER A 718 -2.88 -0.67 -13.61
C SER A 718 -3.57 -1.93 -14.13
N LEU A 719 -4.18 -2.71 -13.22
CA LEU A 719 -4.92 -3.92 -13.59
C LEU A 719 -6.40 -3.59 -13.88
N TYR A 720 -6.86 -3.84 -15.09
CA TYR A 720 -8.26 -3.68 -15.48
C TYR A 720 -8.97 -5.01 -15.38
N THR A 721 -10.17 -5.04 -14.80
CA THR A 721 -10.92 -6.29 -14.61
C THR A 721 -12.42 -6.15 -14.75
N ILE A 722 -13.05 -7.18 -15.31
CA ILE A 722 -14.49 -7.42 -15.24
C ILE A 722 -14.84 -8.24 -14.00
N ASP A 723 -15.75 -7.69 -13.19
CA ASP A 723 -16.55 -8.47 -12.24
C ASP A 723 -17.93 -8.72 -12.86
N PHE A 724 -18.25 -9.99 -13.13
CA PHE A 724 -19.45 -10.38 -13.87
C PHE A 724 -20.75 -10.21 -13.06
N GLY A 725 -20.67 -10.04 -11.73
CA GLY A 725 -21.85 -9.93 -10.85
C GLY A 725 -22.55 -11.27 -10.58
N GLY A 726 -23.60 -11.24 -9.76
CA GLY A 726 -24.26 -12.46 -9.24
C GLY A 726 -25.20 -13.21 -10.21
N GLY A 727 -25.29 -12.75 -11.45
CA GLY A 727 -26.19 -13.27 -12.48
C GLY A 727 -25.55 -14.30 -13.41
N SER A 728 -26.33 -14.78 -14.39
CA SER A 728 -25.84 -15.66 -15.47
C SER A 728 -25.74 -14.97 -16.84
N GLY A 729 -25.95 -13.65 -16.89
CA GLY A 729 -25.97 -12.80 -18.07
C GLY A 729 -27.36 -12.72 -18.74
N VAL A 730 -27.69 -11.57 -19.33
CA VAL A 730 -28.98 -11.41 -20.03
C VAL A 730 -29.15 -12.37 -21.21
N GLY A 731 -28.05 -12.80 -21.83
CA GLY A 731 -28.06 -13.84 -22.86
C GLY A 731 -28.41 -15.23 -22.32
N ARG A 732 -28.30 -15.48 -21.01
CA ARG A 732 -28.85 -16.67 -20.34
C ARG A 732 -30.19 -16.43 -19.65
N GLY A 733 -30.67 -15.18 -19.66
CA GLY A 733 -32.00 -14.77 -19.22
C GLY A 733 -32.08 -14.25 -17.79
N ASP A 734 -30.94 -13.81 -17.23
CA ASP A 734 -30.82 -13.24 -15.89
C ASP A 734 -30.15 -11.86 -15.95
N HIS A 735 -30.34 -11.00 -14.95
CA HIS A 735 -29.58 -9.74 -14.84
C HIS A 735 -28.27 -10.00 -14.09
N ASN A 736 -27.20 -9.29 -14.45
CA ASN A 736 -25.91 -9.35 -13.75
C ASN A 736 -25.85 -8.27 -12.68
N ASP A 737 -26.69 -8.41 -11.66
CA ASP A 737 -26.71 -7.50 -10.50
C ASP A 737 -25.32 -7.44 -9.85
N GLY A 738 -24.81 -6.23 -9.62
CA GLY A 738 -23.48 -6.00 -9.04
C GLY A 738 -22.31 -6.25 -9.99
N SER A 739 -22.55 -6.36 -11.30
CA SER A 739 -21.47 -6.35 -12.28
C SER A 739 -20.79 -4.98 -12.38
N GLY A 740 -19.52 -4.98 -12.78
CA GLY A 740 -18.75 -3.77 -12.95
C GLY A 740 -17.48 -4.01 -13.74
N ILE A 741 -16.94 -2.94 -14.30
CA ILE A 741 -15.57 -2.89 -14.81
C ILE A 741 -14.78 -1.99 -13.88
N TYR A 742 -13.63 -2.46 -13.43
CA TYR A 742 -12.81 -1.79 -12.44
C TYR A 742 -11.38 -1.65 -12.93
N ARG A 743 -10.72 -0.59 -12.49
CA ARG A 743 -9.27 -0.42 -12.52
C ARG A 743 -8.75 -0.60 -11.10
N ILE A 744 -7.71 -1.40 -10.92
CA ILE A 744 -7.00 -1.56 -9.65
C ILE A 744 -5.69 -0.81 -9.78
N ASP A 745 -5.51 0.19 -8.93
CA ASP A 745 -4.34 1.06 -8.90
C ASP A 745 -3.50 0.71 -7.68
N TYR A 746 -2.18 0.69 -7.85
CA TYR A 746 -1.26 0.73 -6.72
C TYR A 746 -1.02 2.18 -6.35
N VAL A 747 -1.37 2.57 -5.13
CA VAL A 747 -1.27 3.96 -4.66
C VAL A 747 -0.10 4.16 -3.68
N GLY A 748 0.76 3.14 -3.53
CA GLY A 748 1.93 3.17 -2.65
C GLY A 748 1.66 2.67 -1.22
N GLY A 749 2.73 2.32 -0.50
CA GLY A 749 2.75 2.19 0.96
C GLY A 749 2.94 3.55 1.65
N GLU A 750 2.73 3.63 2.97
CA GLU A 750 2.79 4.90 3.74
C GLU A 750 4.06 5.71 3.42
N ASP A 751 3.91 7.03 3.26
CA ASP A 751 5.03 7.95 3.05
C ASP A 751 6.03 7.81 4.21
N VAL A 752 7.26 7.40 3.89
CA VAL A 752 8.34 7.45 4.85
C VAL A 752 8.66 8.92 5.07
N THR A 753 8.66 9.37 6.33
CA THR A 753 9.24 10.68 6.66
C THR A 753 10.66 10.72 6.08
N GLU A 754 10.91 11.67 5.16
CA GLU A 754 12.19 11.91 4.48
C GLU A 754 13.38 11.77 5.46
N PRO A 755 14.58 11.31 5.01
CA PRO A 755 15.57 10.65 5.84
C PRO A 755 15.79 11.38 7.16
N ARG A 756 15.33 10.72 8.23
CA ARG A 756 15.44 11.07 9.65
C ARG A 756 15.70 12.56 9.88
N ASP A 757 14.64 13.30 10.17
CA ASP A 757 14.81 14.59 10.83
C ASP A 757 15.40 14.34 12.24
N ARG A 758 16.74 14.38 12.33
CA ARG A 758 17.50 14.26 13.59
C ARG A 758 17.14 15.40 14.58
N CYS A 759 16.25 16.32 14.17
CA CYS A 759 15.86 17.56 14.82
C CYS A 759 14.33 17.61 15.02
N PHE A 760 13.79 16.65 15.78
CA PHE A 760 12.37 16.47 16.15
C PHE A 760 11.60 17.76 16.58
N GLY A 761 12.31 18.83 16.94
CA GLY A 761 11.74 20.12 17.32
C GLY A 761 11.22 20.96 16.16
N GLY A 762 11.68 20.79 14.92
CA GLY A 762 11.20 21.52 13.73
C GLY A 762 11.07 23.05 13.90
N TYR A 763 11.88 23.68 14.76
CA TYR A 763 11.73 25.11 15.04
C TYR A 763 12.17 25.95 13.83
N SER A 764 11.35 26.95 13.46
CA SER A 764 11.70 27.85 12.34
C SER A 764 12.96 28.68 12.63
N THR A 765 13.72 28.99 11.58
CA THR A 765 14.83 29.95 11.68
C THR A 765 14.37 31.41 11.81
N ASP A 766 13.08 31.66 11.56
CA ASP A 766 12.48 32.99 11.63
C ASP A 766 12.08 33.40 13.07
N VAL A 767 12.13 32.46 14.03
CA VAL A 767 11.90 32.76 15.45
C VAL A 767 13.22 33.04 16.19
N PRO A 768 13.21 33.80 17.31
CA PRO A 768 14.39 33.97 18.16
C PRO A 768 14.60 32.80 19.12
N VAL A 769 15.82 32.64 19.63
CA VAL A 769 16.11 31.73 20.76
C VAL A 769 15.49 32.31 22.04
N TRP A 770 14.54 31.58 22.62
CA TRP A 770 13.64 32.07 23.65
C TRP A 770 13.29 30.98 24.67
N PHE A 771 13.08 31.36 25.94
CA PHE A 771 12.90 30.39 27.04
C PHE A 771 11.72 30.72 27.95
N GLY A 772 10.68 31.37 27.42
CA GLY A 772 9.51 31.79 28.20
C GLY A 772 9.37 33.30 28.38
N GLU A 773 8.27 33.70 29.02
CA GLU A 773 7.86 35.10 29.14
C GLU A 773 9.01 35.99 29.65
N GLY A 774 9.32 37.06 28.91
CA GLY A 774 10.39 38.00 29.25
C GLY A 774 11.82 37.45 29.13
N SER A 775 12.00 36.22 28.63
CA SER A 775 13.27 35.51 28.51
C SER A 775 13.67 35.26 27.05
N ASP A 776 13.53 36.30 26.21
CA ASP A 776 14.05 36.35 24.85
C ASP A 776 15.53 36.74 24.83
N SER A 777 16.35 35.98 24.11
CA SER A 777 17.76 36.29 23.93
C SER A 777 18.04 37.40 22.90
N GLY A 778 17.09 37.65 21.99
CA GLY A 778 17.23 38.51 20.81
C GLY A 778 18.22 37.96 19.76
N VAL A 779 18.59 36.68 19.88
CA VAL A 779 19.48 35.99 18.94
C VAL A 779 18.61 35.15 17.99
N PRO A 780 18.79 35.27 16.66
CA PRO A 780 18.07 34.43 15.70
C PRO A 780 18.31 32.93 15.95
N ASN A 781 17.27 32.12 15.78
CA ASN A 781 17.32 30.67 15.93
C ASN A 781 17.98 30.00 14.71
N ARG A 782 19.29 30.15 14.56
CA ARG A 782 20.01 29.67 13.37
C ARG A 782 20.11 28.15 13.32
N ASP A 783 20.12 27.63 12.10
CA ASP A 783 20.60 26.29 11.78
C ASP A 783 22.06 26.09 12.24
N SER A 784 22.33 24.91 12.79
CA SER A 784 23.60 24.53 13.40
C SER A 784 24.61 23.91 12.43
N GLY A 785 24.18 23.66 11.18
CA GLY A 785 24.93 23.06 10.08
C GLY A 785 24.48 21.65 9.72
N ASP A 786 23.52 21.10 10.46
CA ASP A 786 23.04 19.71 10.42
C ASP A 786 21.51 19.61 10.24
N GLY A 787 20.84 20.72 9.91
CA GLY A 787 19.37 20.79 9.84
C GLY A 787 18.69 21.18 11.16
N CYS A 788 19.39 21.11 12.30
CA CYS A 788 18.82 21.51 13.59
C CYS A 788 19.03 23.00 13.84
N THR A 789 18.03 23.68 14.36
CA THR A 789 18.20 25.01 14.93
C THR A 789 18.72 24.98 16.37
N ILE A 790 19.15 26.13 16.88
CA ILE A 790 19.60 26.26 18.28
C ILE A 790 18.51 25.82 19.27
N MET A 791 17.24 26.14 18.98
CA MET A 791 16.11 25.73 19.79
C MET A 791 15.91 24.22 19.74
N ASP A 792 16.00 23.59 18.55
CA ASP A 792 15.92 22.13 18.43
C ASP A 792 16.96 21.43 19.32
N LEU A 793 18.20 21.92 19.29
CA LEU A 793 19.28 21.36 20.10
C LEU A 793 19.04 21.49 21.61
N ILE A 794 18.39 22.56 22.06
CA ILE A 794 18.13 22.80 23.48
C ILE A 794 16.89 22.05 23.94
N GLU A 795 15.80 22.11 23.17
CA GLU A 795 14.53 21.46 23.50
C GLU A 795 14.68 19.93 23.49
N HIS A 796 15.59 19.38 22.68
CA HIS A 796 15.94 17.96 22.70
C HIS A 796 16.48 17.45 24.05
N GLU A 797 16.96 18.35 24.92
CA GLU A 797 17.47 17.98 26.24
C GLU A 797 16.41 18.09 27.34
N GLN A 798 15.14 18.35 26.98
CA GLN A 798 14.02 18.24 27.92
C GLN A 798 13.71 16.78 28.30
N PRO A 799 13.11 16.53 29.49
CA PRO A 799 12.84 17.49 30.56
C PRO A 799 14.09 17.75 31.42
N PHE A 800 14.26 19.00 31.85
CA PHE A 800 15.39 19.37 32.70
C PHE A 800 15.15 19.03 34.17
N THR A 801 16.13 18.39 34.82
CA THR A 801 15.99 17.95 36.23
C THR A 801 15.77 19.12 37.19
N ASN A 802 16.39 20.27 36.92
CA ASN A 802 16.21 21.52 37.66
C ASN A 802 16.73 22.72 36.85
N HIS A 803 16.45 23.94 37.30
CA HIS A 803 16.84 25.17 36.62
C HIS A 803 18.37 25.29 36.41
N GLY A 804 19.16 24.83 37.39
CA GLY A 804 20.62 24.83 37.24
C GLY A 804 21.11 23.85 36.19
N ASP A 805 20.36 22.78 35.93
CA ASP A 805 20.63 21.80 34.89
C ASP A 805 20.34 22.36 33.51
N PHE A 806 19.13 22.91 33.34
CA PHE A 806 18.73 23.64 32.15
C PHE A 806 19.79 24.68 31.71
N VAL A 807 20.19 25.58 32.62
CA VAL A 807 21.17 26.62 32.30
C VAL A 807 22.52 26.03 31.90
N ARG A 808 22.98 24.95 32.54
CA ARG A 808 24.23 24.28 32.18
C ARG A 808 24.15 23.63 30.80
N THR A 809 23.02 23.03 30.45
CA THR A 809 22.78 22.45 29.13
C THR A 809 22.85 23.52 28.06
N VAL A 810 22.14 24.63 28.23
CA VAL A 810 22.21 25.79 27.33
C VAL A 810 23.64 26.32 27.23
N GLU A 811 24.38 26.45 28.34
CA GLU A 811 25.79 26.84 28.34
C GLU A 811 26.67 25.86 27.55
N GLY A 812 26.43 24.55 27.67
CA GLY A 812 27.15 23.50 26.97
C GLY A 812 26.95 23.59 25.46
N ILE A 813 25.69 23.51 25.02
CA ILE A 813 25.29 23.56 23.60
C ILE A 813 25.83 24.84 22.96
N THR A 814 25.53 26.00 23.54
CA THR A 814 25.98 27.28 22.98
C THR A 814 27.49 27.47 23.01
N SER A 815 28.24 26.74 23.84
CA SER A 815 29.70 26.73 23.79
C SER A 815 30.24 25.91 22.62
N GLY A 816 29.61 24.77 22.30
CA GLY A 816 29.89 23.98 21.10
C GLY A 816 29.69 24.83 19.84
N LEU A 817 28.50 25.45 19.72
CA LEU A 817 28.14 26.31 18.59
C LEU A 817 29.05 27.55 18.39
N VAL A 818 29.71 28.03 19.45
CA VAL A 818 30.76 29.05 19.32
C VAL A 818 32.05 28.46 18.76
N GLY A 819 32.40 27.23 19.16
CA GLY A 819 33.51 26.47 18.58
C GLY A 819 33.31 26.22 17.08
N ASP A 820 32.09 25.94 16.68
CA ASP A 820 31.70 25.63 15.29
C ASP A 820 31.45 26.87 14.44
N GLY A 821 31.42 28.06 15.07
CA GLY A 821 31.29 29.34 14.37
C GLY A 821 29.86 29.78 14.07
N VAL A 822 28.84 29.03 14.52
CA VAL A 822 27.41 29.35 14.40
C VAL A 822 27.03 30.55 15.27
N LEU A 823 27.63 30.66 16.46
CA LEU A 823 27.40 31.75 17.41
C LEU A 823 28.66 32.57 17.68
N SER A 824 28.50 33.89 17.85
CA SER A 824 29.52 34.71 18.48
C SER A 824 29.50 34.57 20.00
N HIS A 825 30.63 34.84 20.66
CA HIS A 825 30.69 34.92 22.13
C HIS A 825 29.67 35.88 22.74
N ARG A 826 29.27 36.93 22.00
CA ARG A 826 28.28 37.92 22.48
C ARG A 826 26.87 37.36 22.44
N GLU A 827 26.52 36.65 21.38
CA GLU A 827 25.21 36.00 21.20
C GLU A 827 25.04 34.86 22.22
N ARG A 828 26.06 33.99 22.37
CA ARG A 828 26.10 33.00 23.46
C ARG A 828 25.79 33.63 24.82
N ALA A 829 26.44 34.75 25.13
CA ALA A 829 26.22 35.42 26.41
C ALA A 829 24.80 35.97 26.55
N SER A 830 24.12 36.34 25.45
CA SER A 830 22.70 36.73 25.48
C SER A 830 21.78 35.53 25.72
N ILE A 831 22.00 34.42 25.01
CA ILE A 831 21.21 33.18 25.17
C ILE A 831 21.33 32.67 26.61
N VAL A 832 22.54 32.55 27.14
CA VAL A 832 22.75 32.09 28.53
C VAL A 832 22.12 33.02 29.56
N ARG A 833 22.09 34.34 29.31
CA ARG A 833 21.40 35.29 30.20
C ARG A 833 19.88 35.13 30.15
N ALA A 834 19.32 34.87 28.97
CA ALA A 834 17.89 34.59 28.81
C ALA A 834 17.53 33.28 29.53
N ALA A 835 18.30 32.21 29.33
CA ALA A 835 18.10 30.93 30.02
C ALA A 835 18.19 31.07 31.54
N ALA A 836 19.18 31.80 32.07
CA ALA A 836 19.31 32.04 33.50
C ALA A 836 18.17 32.91 34.10
N GLY A 837 17.44 33.63 33.24
CA GLY A 837 16.29 34.44 33.62
C GLY A 837 14.96 33.66 33.62
N SER A 838 14.89 32.53 32.93
CA SER A 838 13.64 31.83 32.66
C SER A 838 13.07 31.05 33.84
N GLU A 839 11.82 30.62 33.73
CA GLU A 839 11.15 29.79 34.73
C GLU A 839 11.40 28.27 34.55
N ILE A 840 12.06 27.88 33.47
CA ILE A 840 12.30 26.46 33.11
C ILE A 840 13.08 25.74 34.21
N GLY A 841 12.57 24.58 34.65
CA GLY A 841 13.19 23.73 35.67
C GLY A 841 13.18 24.31 37.09
N LYS A 842 12.56 25.47 37.35
CA LYS A 842 12.37 25.95 38.72
C LYS A 842 11.30 25.10 39.42
N ALA A 843 11.47 24.91 40.72
CA ALA A 843 10.50 24.16 41.51
C ALA A 843 9.15 24.90 41.52
N VAL A 844 8.09 24.20 41.14
CA VAL A 844 6.72 24.70 41.24
C VAL A 844 6.21 24.42 42.65
N GLU A 845 5.97 25.47 43.43
CA GLU A 845 5.40 25.36 44.77
C GLU A 845 3.90 25.04 44.66
N LEU A 846 3.51 23.89 45.24
CA LEU A 846 2.13 23.37 45.32
C LEU A 846 1.58 23.53 46.75
N ASP A 847 1.88 24.65 47.40
CA ASP A 847 1.48 24.87 48.80
C ASP A 847 -0.02 25.11 48.98
N GLY A 848 -0.75 25.38 47.88
CA GLY A 848 -2.19 25.62 47.89
C GLY A 848 -2.57 26.97 48.51
N ASP A 849 -1.63 27.91 48.62
CA ASP A 849 -1.91 29.23 49.22
C ASP A 849 -2.24 30.29 48.15
N ARG A 850 -2.02 30.01 46.85
CA ARG A 850 -2.33 30.94 45.76
C ARG A 850 -3.80 30.87 45.35
N GLN A 851 -4.32 31.99 44.86
CA GLN A 851 -5.66 32.13 44.31
C GLN A 851 -5.56 32.71 42.92
N VAL A 852 -6.52 32.38 42.05
CA VAL A 852 -6.64 33.07 40.76
C VAL A 852 -6.98 34.55 41.03
N PRO A 853 -6.19 35.52 40.54
CA PRO A 853 -6.47 36.93 40.77
C PRO A 853 -7.83 37.32 40.18
N ALA A 854 -8.71 37.93 40.97
CA ALA A 854 -10.08 38.23 40.56
C ALA A 854 -10.17 39.16 39.33
N ASP A 855 -9.19 40.04 39.16
CA ASP A 855 -9.04 40.95 38.02
C ASP A 855 -8.48 40.28 36.76
N LYS A 856 -8.07 39.01 36.84
CA LYS A 856 -7.64 38.18 35.71
C LYS A 856 -8.65 37.10 35.31
N ILE A 857 -9.79 37.01 36.02
CA ILE A 857 -10.86 36.08 35.68
C ILE A 857 -11.83 36.75 34.72
N GLY A 858 -12.15 36.07 33.63
CA GLY A 858 -13.11 36.51 32.63
C GLY A 858 -14.05 35.39 32.20
N VAL A 859 -15.03 35.73 31.37
CA VAL A 859 -15.95 34.78 30.76
C VAL A 859 -15.88 34.87 29.25
N VAL A 860 -15.78 33.72 28.56
CA VAL A 860 -15.93 33.67 27.11
C VAL A 860 -17.40 33.86 26.78
N GLY A 861 -17.70 34.86 25.97
CA GLY A 861 -19.06 35.27 25.67
C GLY A 861 -19.89 34.22 24.92
N PHE A 862 -19.24 33.21 24.33
CA PHE A 862 -19.91 32.07 23.73
C PHE A 862 -20.78 31.33 24.76
N THR A 863 -20.37 31.25 26.02
CA THR A 863 -21.18 30.69 27.14
C THR A 863 -22.55 31.35 27.25
N VAL A 864 -22.63 32.67 27.03
CA VAL A 864 -23.86 33.47 27.17
C VAL A 864 -24.44 33.92 25.82
N ARG A 865 -23.96 33.37 24.70
CA ARG A 865 -24.32 33.78 23.33
C ARG A 865 -25.83 33.85 23.08
N ALA A 866 -26.60 32.98 23.72
CA ALA A 866 -28.06 32.94 23.56
C ALA A 866 -28.79 34.20 24.07
N THR A 867 -28.19 34.95 25.01
CA THR A 867 -28.80 36.15 25.61
C THR A 867 -28.03 37.44 25.33
N MET A 868 -26.93 37.35 24.58
CA MET A 868 -26.13 38.52 24.18
C MET A 868 -26.75 39.37 23.07
N PRO A 869 -27.52 38.86 22.09
CA PRO A 869 -28.19 39.71 21.12
C PRO A 869 -29.25 40.64 21.76
N ALA A 870 -29.53 41.75 21.08
CA ALA A 870 -30.59 42.67 21.48
C ALA A 870 -31.95 41.94 21.59
N PRO A 871 -32.80 42.27 22.59
CA PRO A 871 -32.67 43.38 23.54
C PRO A 871 -32.04 42.99 24.89
N ASN A 872 -31.43 41.80 25.03
CA ASN A 872 -31.09 41.22 26.33
C ASN A 872 -29.64 41.51 26.79
N THR A 873 -28.82 42.16 25.97
CA THR A 873 -27.38 42.38 26.19
C THR A 873 -27.07 43.06 27.51
N GLU A 874 -27.70 44.21 27.80
CA GLU A 874 -27.47 44.96 29.05
C GLU A 874 -27.81 44.13 30.29
N ALA A 875 -28.90 43.35 30.23
CA ALA A 875 -29.31 42.48 31.32
C ALA A 875 -28.33 41.32 31.53
N THR A 876 -27.81 40.73 30.44
CA THR A 876 -26.80 39.67 30.49
C THR A 876 -25.49 40.19 31.08
N LEU A 877 -24.98 41.31 30.60
CA LEU A 877 -23.74 41.92 31.11
C LEU A 877 -23.88 42.33 32.58
N ALA A 878 -25.02 42.92 32.98
CA ALA A 878 -25.28 43.24 34.38
C ALA A 878 -25.34 41.99 35.28
N ALA A 879 -25.85 40.86 34.76
CA ALA A 879 -25.87 39.60 35.50
C ALA A 879 -24.45 39.03 35.67
N LEU A 880 -23.62 39.05 34.63
CA LEU A 880 -22.22 38.62 34.69
C LEU A 880 -21.41 39.47 35.68
N ALA A 881 -21.56 40.80 35.64
CA ALA A 881 -20.95 41.71 36.60
C ALA A 881 -21.41 41.42 38.04
N THR A 882 -22.70 41.09 38.24
CA THR A 882 -23.24 40.69 39.55
C THR A 882 -22.60 39.40 40.07
N CYS A 883 -22.24 38.47 39.17
CA CYS A 883 -21.54 37.25 39.52
C CYS A 883 -20.04 37.46 39.77
N GLY A 884 -19.53 38.67 39.60
CA GLY A 884 -18.15 39.03 39.95
C GLY A 884 -17.16 38.89 38.79
N TYR A 885 -17.63 38.78 37.54
CA TYR A 885 -16.76 38.94 36.38
C TYR A 885 -16.36 40.40 36.20
N LEU A 886 -15.06 40.62 36.02
CA LEU A 886 -14.50 41.92 35.66
C LEU A 886 -14.10 41.98 34.19
N ASN A 887 -13.90 40.81 33.56
CA ASN A 887 -13.47 40.69 32.18
C ASN A 887 -14.44 39.81 31.39
N MET A 888 -14.50 40.05 30.08
CA MET A 888 -15.21 39.23 29.12
C MET A 888 -14.34 39.08 27.88
N GLU A 889 -14.40 37.93 27.22
CA GLU A 889 -13.92 37.77 25.86
C GLU A 889 -15.14 37.68 24.92
N PRO A 890 -15.49 38.75 24.19
CA PRO A 890 -16.55 38.67 23.19
C PRO A 890 -16.21 37.67 22.09
N SER A 891 -17.23 37.04 21.51
CA SER A 891 -17.10 36.01 20.47
C SER A 891 -18.10 36.26 19.35
N GLY A 892 -17.96 35.56 18.22
CA GLY A 892 -19.00 35.35 17.21
C GLY A 892 -19.72 36.60 16.73
N GLY A 893 -19.20 37.25 15.68
CA GLY A 893 -19.83 38.40 15.01
C GLY A 893 -20.27 39.55 15.94
N LEU A 894 -19.70 39.62 17.14
CA LEU A 894 -20.00 40.57 18.21
C LEU A 894 -21.51 40.69 18.52
N TYR A 895 -22.25 39.58 18.37
CA TYR A 895 -23.68 39.49 18.64
C TYR A 895 -24.56 40.50 17.85
N GLY A 896 -24.06 40.96 16.70
CA GLY A 896 -24.72 41.95 15.84
C GLY A 896 -24.44 43.42 16.22
N TYR A 897 -23.51 43.67 17.13
CA TYR A 897 -23.02 45.00 17.47
C TYR A 897 -21.71 45.32 16.75
N THR A 898 -21.42 46.61 16.59
CA THR A 898 -20.05 47.07 16.27
C THR A 898 -19.17 47.03 17.53
N GLY A 899 -17.84 46.96 17.35
CA GLY A 899 -16.88 47.02 18.47
C GLY A 899 -17.16 48.18 19.43
N ALA A 900 -17.34 49.40 18.91
CA ALA A 900 -17.63 50.57 19.74
C ALA A 900 -18.97 50.49 20.50
N GLN A 901 -20.00 49.89 19.91
CA GLN A 901 -21.29 49.71 20.59
C GLN A 901 -21.19 48.70 21.72
N LEU A 902 -20.55 47.55 21.44
CA LEU A 902 -20.40 46.49 22.44
C LEU A 902 -19.45 46.92 23.56
N GLY A 903 -18.34 47.59 23.23
CA GLY A 903 -17.40 48.14 24.21
C GLY A 903 -18.08 49.09 25.18
N ALA A 904 -18.90 50.03 24.67
CA ALA A 904 -19.67 50.93 25.53
C ALA A 904 -20.68 50.19 26.45
N LEU A 905 -21.25 49.07 26.01
CA LEU A 905 -22.15 48.26 26.83
C LEU A 905 -21.40 47.49 27.92
N ILE A 906 -20.23 46.92 27.58
CA ILE A 906 -19.34 46.23 28.52
C ILE A 906 -18.84 47.21 29.59
N ASP A 907 -18.38 48.40 29.18
CA ASP A 907 -17.97 49.48 30.08
C ASP A 907 -19.11 49.94 30.99
N ALA A 908 -20.32 50.09 30.46
CA ALA A 908 -21.49 50.48 31.23
C ALA A 908 -21.89 49.44 32.30
N ALA A 909 -21.58 48.17 32.07
CA ALA A 909 -21.72 47.10 33.06
C ALA A 909 -20.58 47.07 34.10
N GLY A 910 -19.53 47.88 33.92
CA GLY A 910 -18.36 47.93 34.80
C GLY A 910 -17.36 46.79 34.54
N MET A 911 -17.41 46.18 33.36
CA MET A 911 -16.52 45.11 32.91
C MET A 911 -15.54 45.64 31.85
N GLN A 912 -14.56 44.82 31.47
CA GLN A 912 -13.58 45.10 30.41
C GLN A 912 -13.55 43.94 29.41
N ALA A 913 -13.07 44.21 28.19
CA ALA A 913 -12.85 43.20 27.16
C ALA A 913 -11.36 43.08 26.81
N PRO A 914 -10.52 42.45 27.66
CA PRO A 914 -9.08 42.36 27.42
C PRO A 914 -8.69 41.47 26.23
N SER A 915 -9.60 40.58 25.80
CA SER A 915 -9.47 39.74 24.61
C SER A 915 -10.76 39.77 23.79
N VAL A 916 -10.67 39.43 22.50
CA VAL A 916 -11.83 39.24 21.60
C VAL A 916 -11.55 38.12 20.60
N GLY A 917 -12.54 37.24 20.41
CA GLY A 917 -12.52 36.18 19.40
C GLY A 917 -13.06 36.66 18.05
N LEU A 918 -12.24 36.57 16.99
CA LEU A 918 -12.58 36.93 15.61
C LEU A 918 -12.25 35.78 14.63
N ASP A 919 -12.72 35.86 13.39
CA ASP A 919 -12.47 34.83 12.37
C ASP A 919 -11.11 35.05 11.69
N LEU A 920 -10.37 33.97 11.39
CA LEU A 920 -9.06 34.05 10.71
C LEU A 920 -9.13 34.86 9.40
N GLY A 921 -10.18 34.65 8.60
CA GLY A 921 -10.37 35.39 7.35
C GLY A 921 -10.47 36.91 7.53
N GLN A 922 -10.81 37.42 8.72
CA GLN A 922 -10.77 38.86 8.99
C GLN A 922 -9.34 39.36 9.17
N ILE A 923 -8.47 38.56 9.79
CA ILE A 923 -7.04 38.87 9.94
C ILE A 923 -6.35 38.86 8.59
N GLU A 924 -6.61 37.84 7.77
CA GLU A 924 -6.03 37.69 6.42
C GLU A 924 -6.42 38.85 5.49
N ASN A 925 -7.66 39.34 5.59
CA ASN A 925 -8.21 40.28 4.61
C ASN A 925 -8.26 41.76 5.08
N ASP A 926 -8.33 42.04 6.39
CA ASP A 926 -8.48 43.41 6.93
C ASP A 926 -7.94 43.55 8.37
N ILE A 927 -6.62 43.45 8.53
CA ILE A 927 -5.95 43.64 9.83
C ILE A 927 -6.23 45.01 10.47
N GLU A 928 -6.42 46.07 9.68
CA GLU A 928 -6.71 47.42 10.22
C GLU A 928 -8.12 47.48 10.83
N GLY A 929 -9.11 46.82 10.21
CA GLY A 929 -10.45 46.65 10.78
C GLY A 929 -10.44 45.84 12.09
N VAL A 930 -9.60 44.80 12.15
CA VAL A 930 -9.37 44.00 13.37
C VAL A 930 -8.76 44.86 14.48
N ILE A 931 -7.69 45.59 14.18
CA ILE A 931 -7.03 46.53 15.11
C ILE A 931 -8.02 47.58 15.63
N GLN A 932 -8.84 48.16 14.75
CA GLN A 932 -9.83 49.15 15.16
C GLN A 932 -10.90 48.54 16.06
N THR A 933 -11.36 47.32 15.75
CA THR A 933 -12.32 46.59 16.59
C THR A 933 -11.76 46.31 17.98
N ALA A 934 -10.51 45.84 18.06
CA ALA A 934 -9.82 45.60 19.33
C ALA A 934 -9.69 46.90 20.14
N LYS A 935 -9.27 48.00 19.50
CA LYS A 935 -9.18 49.33 20.15
C LYS A 935 -10.53 49.84 20.66
N ASP A 936 -11.60 49.65 19.89
CA ASP A 936 -12.94 50.05 20.27
C ASP A 936 -13.47 49.28 21.49
N LEU A 937 -13.03 48.03 21.67
CA LEU A 937 -13.34 47.18 22.81
C LEU A 937 -12.36 47.37 23.99
N GLY A 938 -11.19 47.97 23.74
CA GLY A 938 -10.09 48.01 24.70
C GLY A 938 -9.32 46.70 24.84
N ALA A 939 -9.40 45.82 23.85
CA ALA A 939 -8.75 44.51 23.85
C ALA A 939 -7.25 44.62 23.57
N ARG A 940 -6.47 43.88 24.36
CA ARG A 940 -5.03 43.65 24.13
C ARG A 940 -4.80 42.41 23.27
N TYR A 941 -5.65 41.40 23.41
CA TYR A 941 -5.54 40.16 22.67
C TYR A 941 -6.64 40.06 21.61
N VAL A 942 -6.28 39.53 20.44
CA VAL A 942 -7.23 39.11 19.41
C VAL A 942 -7.00 37.63 19.18
N ARG A 943 -7.98 36.82 19.56
CA ARG A 943 -7.91 35.38 19.42
C ARG A 943 -8.60 34.91 18.13
N ILE A 944 -7.98 33.94 17.48
CA ILE A 944 -8.52 33.21 16.33
C ILE A 944 -8.42 31.69 16.56
N SER A 945 -9.08 30.92 15.71
CA SER A 945 -9.05 29.46 15.74
C SER A 945 -9.08 28.88 14.32
N GLY A 946 -8.67 27.62 14.17
CA GLY A 946 -8.55 26.94 12.89
C GLY A 946 -9.74 26.05 12.49
N SER A 947 -9.45 25.10 11.60
CA SER A 947 -10.41 24.21 10.96
C SER A 947 -9.97 22.75 11.05
N ALA A 948 -10.91 21.83 11.24
CA ALA A 948 -10.65 20.39 11.32
C ALA A 948 -10.19 19.74 10.00
N GLY A 949 -10.27 20.47 8.89
CA GLY A 949 -9.85 20.00 7.56
C GLY A 949 -8.49 20.50 7.12
N TRP A 950 -7.68 21.09 8.01
CA TRP A 950 -6.34 21.58 7.70
C TRP A 950 -5.27 20.51 7.91
N ASP A 951 -4.33 20.44 6.98
CA ASP A 951 -3.10 19.66 7.07
C ASP A 951 -1.94 20.49 7.67
N ALA A 952 -0.76 19.90 7.78
CA ALA A 952 0.44 20.57 8.29
C ALA A 952 0.85 21.82 7.48
N GLU A 953 0.68 21.79 6.15
CA GLU A 953 1.01 22.92 5.28
C GLU A 953 0.07 24.11 5.53
N ASP A 954 -1.22 23.84 5.74
CA ASP A 954 -2.21 24.85 6.14
C ASP A 954 -1.83 25.50 7.48
N TYR A 955 -1.42 24.71 8.47
CA TYR A 955 -0.97 25.24 9.77
C TYR A 955 0.29 26.09 9.65
N SER A 956 1.26 25.69 8.83
CA SER A 956 2.47 26.47 8.55
C SER A 956 2.12 27.80 7.86
N ARG A 957 1.27 27.77 6.82
CA ARG A 957 0.76 28.98 6.15
C ARG A 957 0.07 29.92 7.14
N VAL A 958 -0.71 29.38 8.07
CA VAL A 958 -1.38 30.19 9.10
C VAL A 958 -0.37 30.78 10.08
N ALA A 959 0.67 30.05 10.47
CA ALA A 959 1.75 30.59 11.30
C ALA A 959 2.42 31.80 10.64
N ASP A 960 2.70 31.73 9.34
CA ASP A 960 3.23 32.85 8.55
C ASP A 960 2.30 34.07 8.56
N VAL A 961 1.01 33.85 8.32
CA VAL A 961 0.00 34.92 8.37
C VAL A 961 -0.03 35.57 9.75
N LEU A 962 -0.01 34.76 10.82
CA LEU A 962 -0.04 35.27 12.20
C LEU A 962 1.23 36.04 12.54
N ASN A 963 2.39 35.62 12.05
CA ASN A 963 3.64 36.35 12.21
C ASN A 963 3.59 37.71 11.50
N GLU A 964 3.18 37.74 10.23
CA GLU A 964 3.09 38.98 9.45
C GLU A 964 2.10 39.97 10.06
N GLN A 965 0.87 39.51 10.31
CA GLN A 965 -0.18 40.38 10.83
C GLN A 965 0.03 40.71 12.31
N GLY A 966 0.65 39.80 13.08
CA GLY A 966 1.06 40.01 14.46
C GLY A 966 2.10 41.11 14.59
N ALA A 967 3.07 41.20 13.66
CA ALA A 967 4.02 42.32 13.61
C ALA A 967 3.29 43.67 13.49
N ARG A 968 2.29 43.75 12.61
CA ARG A 968 1.48 44.97 12.44
C ARG A 968 0.60 45.27 13.66
N ALA A 969 -0.09 44.27 14.21
CA ALA A 969 -0.94 44.43 15.39
C ALA A 969 -0.13 44.92 16.61
N LYS A 970 1.10 44.41 16.77
CA LYS A 970 1.99 44.76 17.87
C LYS A 970 2.39 46.23 17.90
N GLU A 971 2.53 46.88 16.74
CA GLU A 971 2.80 48.33 16.67
C GLU A 971 1.72 49.17 17.36
N GLU A 972 0.50 48.63 17.41
CA GLU A 972 -0.67 49.26 18.03
C GLU A 972 -0.96 48.75 19.45
N GLY A 973 -0.07 47.91 19.99
CA GLY A 973 -0.18 47.33 21.33
C GLY A 973 -1.15 46.14 21.44
N ILE A 974 -1.42 45.46 20.32
CA ILE A 974 -2.29 44.27 20.25
C ILE A 974 -1.44 43.03 19.98
N THR A 975 -1.79 41.91 20.61
CA THR A 975 -1.16 40.60 20.43
C THR A 975 -2.17 39.62 19.84
N LEU A 976 -1.79 38.90 18.78
CA LEU A 976 -2.64 37.84 18.24
C LEU A 976 -2.48 36.58 19.09
N ALA A 977 -3.55 35.80 19.25
CA ALA A 977 -3.51 34.53 19.95
C ALA A 977 -4.23 33.42 19.17
N TYR A 978 -3.69 32.20 19.16
CA TYR A 978 -4.35 31.05 18.55
C TYR A 978 -5.03 30.17 19.60
N HIS A 979 -6.29 29.80 19.37
CA HIS A 979 -7.10 28.93 20.21
C HIS A 979 -7.25 27.54 19.59
N ASN A 980 -6.99 26.50 20.39
CA ASN A 980 -7.05 25.10 19.97
C ASN A 980 -8.41 24.45 20.20
N HIS A 981 -8.65 23.40 19.42
CA HIS A 981 -9.64 22.35 19.65
C HIS A 981 -8.91 21.01 19.85
N ASP A 982 -9.63 19.89 19.77
CA ASP A 982 -9.09 18.53 19.85
C ASP A 982 -8.34 18.13 18.58
N PHE A 983 -8.84 18.55 17.42
CA PHE A 983 -8.29 18.15 16.12
C PHE A 983 -6.88 18.68 15.84
N GLU A 984 -6.45 19.79 16.44
CA GLU A 984 -5.05 20.25 16.34
C GLU A 984 -4.06 19.25 16.96
N PHE A 985 -4.50 18.36 17.86
CA PHE A 985 -3.61 17.42 18.54
C PHE A 985 -3.45 16.09 17.83
N ARG A 986 -4.06 15.92 16.64
CA ARG A 986 -3.78 14.79 15.76
C ARG A 986 -2.37 14.89 15.17
N PHE A 987 -1.85 13.75 14.76
CA PHE A 987 -0.58 13.64 14.05
C PHE A 987 -0.85 13.44 12.57
N GLU A 988 0.00 14.05 11.75
CA GLU A 988 0.04 13.92 10.30
C GLU A 988 1.52 13.91 9.91
N ASP A 989 1.95 12.92 9.15
CA ASP A 989 3.37 12.70 8.78
C ASP A 989 4.33 12.76 9.98
N GLY A 990 3.91 12.19 11.12
CA GLY A 990 4.68 12.19 12.35
C GLY A 990 4.72 13.52 13.11
N VAL A 991 4.07 14.57 12.62
CA VAL A 991 4.02 15.89 13.26
C VAL A 991 2.66 16.13 13.91
N ARG A 992 2.64 16.46 15.21
CA ARG A 992 1.43 16.96 15.87
C ARG A 992 1.09 18.34 15.31
N LEU A 993 -0.07 18.52 14.69
CA LEU A 993 -0.39 19.76 13.97
C LEU A 993 -0.31 21.03 14.85
N TYR A 994 -0.69 20.92 16.12
CA TYR A 994 -0.56 22.00 17.09
C TYR A 994 0.91 22.46 17.28
N ASP A 995 1.85 21.53 17.16
CA ASP A 995 3.26 21.83 17.36
C ASP A 995 3.80 22.76 16.26
N VAL A 996 3.35 22.58 15.01
CA VAL A 996 3.70 23.45 13.87
C VAL A 996 3.42 24.92 14.21
N LEU A 997 2.19 25.20 14.66
CA LEU A 997 1.79 26.55 15.05
C LEU A 997 2.68 27.15 16.14
N VAL A 998 3.01 26.37 17.18
CA VAL A 998 3.84 26.87 18.27
C VAL A 998 5.29 27.07 17.82
N ARG A 999 5.85 26.17 17.03
CA ARG A 999 7.25 26.20 16.59
C ARG A 999 7.53 27.29 15.55
N GLU A 1000 6.55 27.60 14.71
CA GLU A 1000 6.72 28.53 13.59
C GLU A 1000 6.26 29.96 13.89
N THR A 1001 5.41 30.17 14.90
CA THR A 1001 5.03 31.53 15.30
C THR A 1001 6.05 32.18 16.24
N ASP A 1002 6.41 33.44 15.97
CA ASP A 1002 7.30 34.23 16.81
C ASP A 1002 6.61 34.53 18.16
N PRO A 1003 7.17 34.08 19.30
CA PRO A 1003 6.59 34.28 20.63
C PRO A 1003 6.49 35.77 21.02
N ASN A 1004 7.15 36.67 20.29
CA ASN A 1004 7.01 38.10 20.48
C ASN A 1004 5.78 38.69 19.78
N LEU A 1005 5.22 38.01 18.78
CA LEU A 1005 4.16 38.51 17.91
C LEU A 1005 2.83 37.80 18.15
N VAL A 1006 2.90 36.50 18.44
CA VAL A 1006 1.75 35.59 18.55
C VAL A 1006 1.85 34.78 19.84
N ASP A 1007 0.73 34.68 20.53
CA ASP A 1007 0.56 33.89 21.76
C ASP A 1007 -0.43 32.74 21.54
N MET A 1008 -0.67 31.91 22.56
CA MET A 1008 -1.68 30.86 22.50
C MET A 1008 -2.74 31.05 23.58
N GLU A 1009 -3.98 30.73 23.20
CA GLU A 1009 -5.11 30.57 24.11
C GLU A 1009 -5.41 29.08 24.28
N LEU A 1010 -4.81 28.48 25.32
CA LEU A 1010 -4.96 27.04 25.55
C LEU A 1010 -6.34 26.73 26.13
N ASP A 1011 -7.13 25.99 25.37
CA ASP A 1011 -8.35 25.36 25.83
C ASP A 1011 -8.03 24.05 26.55
N LEU A 1012 -8.23 24.09 27.87
CA LEU A 1012 -7.89 22.97 28.75
C LEU A 1012 -8.81 21.77 28.56
N TYR A 1013 -10.07 21.97 28.15
CA TYR A 1013 -10.98 20.86 27.88
C TYR A 1013 -10.56 20.16 26.60
N TRP A 1014 -10.36 20.91 25.53
CA TRP A 1014 -10.04 20.31 24.23
C TRP A 1014 -8.67 19.64 24.21
N ALA A 1015 -7.68 20.18 24.93
CA ALA A 1015 -6.40 19.49 25.13
C ALA A 1015 -6.58 18.13 25.83
N VAL A 1016 -7.35 18.09 26.92
CA VAL A 1016 -7.62 16.84 27.65
C VAL A 1016 -8.46 15.87 26.84
N ASP A 1017 -9.44 16.36 26.08
CA ASP A 1017 -10.29 15.52 25.22
C ASP A 1017 -9.49 14.91 24.06
N GLY A 1018 -8.55 15.68 23.49
CA GLY A 1018 -7.56 15.20 22.52
C GLY A 1018 -6.43 14.34 23.11
N GLY A 1019 -6.51 13.97 24.40
CA GLY A 1019 -5.54 13.07 25.05
C GLY A 1019 -4.22 13.71 25.48
N VAL A 1020 -4.10 15.04 25.44
CA VAL A 1020 -2.89 15.79 25.80
C VAL A 1020 -2.94 16.24 27.26
N ASP A 1021 -1.81 16.07 27.99
CA ASP A 1021 -1.64 16.65 29.34
C ASP A 1021 -1.28 18.14 29.24
N PRO A 1022 -2.13 19.07 29.71
CA PRO A 1022 -1.85 20.50 29.63
C PRO A 1022 -0.57 20.92 30.36
N VAL A 1023 -0.19 20.23 31.44
CA VAL A 1023 1.07 20.54 32.15
C VAL A 1023 2.27 20.13 31.31
N GLY A 1024 2.21 18.98 30.64
CA GLY A 1024 3.26 18.56 29.71
C GLY A 1024 3.43 19.57 28.58
N LEU A 1025 2.32 20.07 28.01
CA LEU A 1025 2.34 21.07 26.95
C LEU A 1025 2.92 22.42 27.43
N ILE A 1026 2.59 22.86 28.65
CA ILE A 1026 3.17 24.06 29.27
C ILE A 1026 4.68 23.90 29.50
N GLN A 1027 5.13 22.72 29.89
CA GLN A 1027 6.55 22.44 30.11
C GLN A 1027 7.32 22.38 28.79
N GLN A 1028 6.70 21.83 27.75
CA GLN A 1028 7.24 21.78 26.39
C GLN A 1028 7.35 23.18 25.78
N TYR A 1029 6.34 24.03 25.97
CA TYR A 1029 6.27 25.38 25.39
C TYR A 1029 6.13 26.47 26.47
N PRO A 1030 7.14 26.63 27.34
CA PRO A 1030 7.06 27.53 28.47
C PRO A 1030 6.89 28.97 28.00
N GLY A 1031 5.88 29.69 28.49
CA GLY A 1031 5.62 31.10 28.20
C GLY A 1031 4.75 31.36 26.96
N ARG A 1032 4.18 30.31 26.34
CA ARG A 1032 3.37 30.43 25.11
C ARG A 1032 1.87 30.49 25.34
N PHE A 1033 1.40 30.44 26.59
CA PHE A 1033 -0.02 30.28 26.90
C PHE A 1033 -0.52 31.44 27.78
N SER A 1034 -0.53 32.66 27.22
CA SER A 1034 -1.00 33.84 27.95
C SER A 1034 -2.49 33.80 28.28
N LEU A 1035 -3.29 33.08 27.52
CA LEU A 1035 -4.72 32.98 27.76
C LEU A 1035 -5.10 31.52 28.01
N LEU A 1036 -5.98 31.29 28.99
CA LEU A 1036 -6.55 29.97 29.21
C LEU A 1036 -8.07 30.02 29.03
N HIS A 1037 -8.58 29.12 28.20
CA HIS A 1037 -9.98 28.73 28.24
C HIS A 1037 -10.15 27.65 29.29
N VAL A 1038 -10.79 28.04 30.39
CA VAL A 1038 -11.07 27.20 31.54
C VAL A 1038 -12.44 26.57 31.34
N LYS A 1039 -12.43 25.42 30.67
CA LYS A 1039 -13.58 24.55 30.43
C LYS A 1039 -13.38 23.25 31.19
N ASP A 1040 -14.45 22.68 31.74
CA ASP A 1040 -14.36 21.44 32.53
C ASP A 1040 -15.11 20.28 31.88
N ARG A 1041 -14.62 19.07 32.14
CA ARG A 1041 -15.04 17.83 31.48
C ARG A 1041 -15.65 16.89 32.51
N ALA A 1042 -16.92 16.53 32.32
CA ALA A 1042 -17.56 15.48 33.09
C ALA A 1042 -16.89 14.12 32.81
N ALA A 1043 -17.09 13.15 33.71
CA ALA A 1043 -16.49 11.82 33.57
C ALA A 1043 -16.94 11.05 32.30
N ASP A 1044 -18.08 11.40 31.71
CA ASP A 1044 -18.59 10.83 30.46
C ASP A 1044 -18.12 11.59 29.21
N GLY A 1045 -17.26 12.60 29.40
CA GLY A 1045 -16.74 13.46 28.34
C GLY A 1045 -17.61 14.65 27.99
N SER A 1046 -18.83 14.78 28.53
CA SER A 1046 -19.66 15.97 28.28
C SER A 1046 -19.14 17.22 29.02
N PHE A 1047 -19.55 18.40 28.58
CA PHE A 1047 -19.21 19.67 29.25
C PHE A 1047 -19.80 19.74 30.65
N ALA A 1048 -18.98 20.17 31.61
CA ALA A 1048 -19.37 20.48 32.98
C ALA A 1048 -19.11 21.97 33.30
N ASP A 1049 -19.80 22.49 34.31
CA ASP A 1049 -19.43 23.79 34.88
C ASP A 1049 -18.08 23.67 35.59
N VAL A 1050 -17.27 24.73 35.55
CA VAL A 1050 -15.89 24.68 36.06
C VAL A 1050 -15.89 24.34 37.55
N GLY A 1051 -15.25 23.22 37.89
CA GLY A 1051 -15.16 22.69 39.24
C GLY A 1051 -16.11 21.53 39.55
N GLU A 1052 -17.01 21.20 38.63
CA GLU A 1052 -17.88 20.01 38.72
C GLU A 1052 -17.38 18.81 37.91
N GLY A 1053 -16.40 19.02 37.04
CA GLY A 1053 -15.83 17.98 36.21
C GLY A 1053 -14.58 17.34 36.79
N THR A 1054 -13.68 16.93 35.91
CA THR A 1054 -12.54 16.04 36.21
C THR A 1054 -11.18 16.69 35.99
N ILE A 1055 -11.12 17.89 35.41
CA ILE A 1055 -9.85 18.55 35.11
C ILE A 1055 -9.24 19.13 36.40
N ASP A 1056 -7.99 18.78 36.67
CA ASP A 1056 -7.25 19.26 37.84
C ASP A 1056 -6.67 20.66 37.58
N PHE A 1057 -7.53 21.68 37.67
CA PHE A 1057 -7.13 23.07 37.49
C PHE A 1057 -6.07 23.53 38.50
N ALA A 1058 -6.04 22.97 39.72
CA ALA A 1058 -5.03 23.35 40.69
C ALA A 1058 -3.63 22.93 40.22
N ARG A 1059 -3.50 21.69 39.74
CA ARG A 1059 -2.25 21.20 39.14
C ARG A 1059 -1.81 22.05 37.96
N ILE A 1060 -2.74 22.44 37.09
CA ILE A 1060 -2.42 23.24 35.89
C ILE A 1060 -2.03 24.66 36.29
N PHE A 1061 -2.82 25.34 37.12
CA PHE A 1061 -2.58 26.75 37.49
C PHE A 1061 -1.34 26.93 38.36
N ALA A 1062 -0.87 25.87 39.02
CA ALA A 1062 0.43 25.92 39.67
C ALA A 1062 1.57 26.31 38.70
N HIS A 1063 1.41 25.97 37.42
CA HIS A 1063 2.34 26.26 36.33
C HIS A 1063 2.03 27.54 35.57
N SER A 1064 1.06 28.36 35.99
CA SER A 1064 0.67 29.57 35.27
C SER A 1064 1.80 30.57 35.04
N THR A 1065 2.77 30.64 35.97
CA THR A 1065 3.96 31.49 35.80
C THR A 1065 4.91 30.94 34.72
N LEU A 1066 5.03 29.61 34.60
CA LEU A 1066 5.80 28.99 33.54
C LEU A 1066 5.10 29.15 32.19
N ALA A 1067 3.77 29.04 32.17
CA ALA A 1067 2.93 29.21 30.98
C ALA A 1067 2.87 30.66 30.47
N GLY A 1068 3.06 31.66 31.34
CA GLY A 1068 2.88 33.09 31.01
C GLY A 1068 1.44 33.60 31.15
N VAL A 1069 0.59 32.92 31.94
CA VAL A 1069 -0.86 33.16 31.95
C VAL A 1069 -1.20 34.57 32.46
N ASP A 1070 -1.88 35.29 31.59
CA ASP A 1070 -2.36 36.65 31.78
C ASP A 1070 -3.85 36.69 32.17
N TYR A 1071 -4.71 35.84 31.55
CA TYR A 1071 -6.14 35.75 31.85
C TYR A 1071 -6.66 34.31 31.88
N TYR A 1072 -7.67 34.07 32.72
CA TYR A 1072 -8.39 32.80 32.88
C TYR A 1072 -9.84 33.03 32.48
N PHE A 1073 -10.21 32.65 31.27
CA PHE A 1073 -11.57 32.80 30.77
C PHE A 1073 -12.36 31.52 30.99
N THR A 1074 -13.37 31.55 31.85
CA THR A 1074 -14.29 30.42 31.98
C THR A 1074 -15.14 30.29 30.73
N GLU A 1075 -15.38 29.06 30.29
CA GLU A 1075 -16.32 28.79 29.22
C GLU A 1075 -17.10 27.49 29.45
N ASN A 1076 -18.31 27.43 28.92
CA ASN A 1076 -19.07 26.20 28.75
C ASN A 1076 -19.84 26.28 27.42
N ASP A 1077 -19.54 25.37 26.50
CA ASP A 1077 -20.11 25.36 25.15
C ASP A 1077 -21.58 24.93 25.16
N GLN A 1078 -21.98 24.11 26.15
CA GLN A 1078 -23.32 23.55 26.31
C GLN A 1078 -23.89 23.82 27.72
N PRO A 1079 -24.03 25.09 28.13
CA PRO A 1079 -24.33 25.44 29.52
C PRO A 1079 -25.76 25.05 29.89
N ARG A 1080 -25.94 24.41 31.06
CA ARG A 1080 -27.25 23.96 31.58
C ARG A 1080 -27.48 24.47 33.00
N PRO A 1081 -28.70 24.95 33.35
CA PRO A 1081 -29.85 25.15 32.48
C PRO A 1081 -29.73 26.37 31.55
N ASN A 1082 -28.78 27.29 31.79
CA ASN A 1082 -28.50 28.44 30.93
C ASN A 1082 -27.08 28.98 31.17
N GLY A 1083 -26.59 29.81 30.25
CA GLY A 1083 -25.24 30.38 30.27
C GLY A 1083 -24.94 31.28 31.47
N ILE A 1084 -25.92 32.03 31.99
CA ILE A 1084 -25.66 32.94 33.11
C ILE A 1084 -25.40 32.14 34.39
N SER A 1085 -26.25 31.16 34.72
CA SER A 1085 -26.03 30.34 35.93
C SER A 1085 -24.70 29.58 35.86
N SER A 1086 -24.43 28.94 34.72
CA SER A 1086 -23.18 28.21 34.46
C SER A 1086 -21.94 29.10 34.64
N ALA A 1087 -21.97 30.32 34.09
CA ALA A 1087 -20.89 31.29 34.27
C ALA A 1087 -20.73 31.71 35.75
N CYS A 1088 -21.82 31.92 36.49
CA CYS A 1088 -21.75 32.31 37.90
C CYS A 1088 -21.20 31.20 38.80
N ASP A 1089 -21.58 29.95 38.54
CA ASP A 1089 -21.11 28.79 39.29
C ASP A 1089 -19.60 28.54 39.01
N SER A 1090 -19.19 28.61 37.74
CA SER A 1090 -17.79 28.54 37.31
C SER A 1090 -16.93 29.65 37.94
N ARG A 1091 -17.46 30.88 38.00
CA ARG A 1091 -16.77 32.02 38.64
C ARG A 1091 -16.54 31.77 40.12
N ALA A 1092 -17.57 31.28 40.82
CA ALA A 1092 -17.53 31.03 42.26
C ALA A 1092 -16.52 29.93 42.61
N TYR A 1093 -16.40 28.90 41.78
CA TYR A 1093 -15.35 27.89 41.94
C TYR A 1093 -13.95 28.54 41.86
N LEU A 1094 -13.66 29.32 40.82
CA LEU A 1094 -12.35 29.97 40.65
C LEU A 1094 -11.98 30.94 41.79
N GLU A 1095 -12.95 31.59 42.45
CA GLU A 1095 -12.67 32.40 43.67
C GLU A 1095 -12.14 31.56 44.84
N THR A 1096 -12.61 30.32 44.92
CA THR A 1096 -12.32 29.43 46.05
C THR A 1096 -11.21 28.43 45.74
N LEU A 1097 -10.85 28.25 44.47
CA LEU A 1097 -9.76 27.39 44.03
C LEU A 1097 -8.43 27.85 44.63
N ARG A 1098 -7.66 26.87 45.10
CA ARG A 1098 -6.37 27.04 45.74
C ARG A 1098 -5.36 26.12 45.08
N TYR A 1099 -4.20 26.66 44.71
CA TYR A 1099 -3.15 25.95 43.99
C TYR A 1099 -1.75 26.38 44.40
#